data_AF-A0A8K0Q5S8-F1
#
_entry.id   AF-A0A8K0Q5S8-F1
#
_cell.length_a   1.000
_cell.length_b   1.000
_cell.length_c   1.000
_cell.angle_alpha   90.00
_cell.angle_beta   90.00
_cell.angle_gamma   90.00
#
_symmetry.space_group_name_H-M   'P 1'
#
loop_
_entity.id
_entity.type
_entity.pdbx_description
1 polymer ?
#
loop_
_entity_poly.entity_id
_entity_poly.type
_entity_poly.pdbx_seq_one_letter_code
_entity_poly.pdbx_strand_id
1 'polypeptide(L)'
;MQAEDVVPVANGTSLTSNCLKYADENPGDFLNYLRTWWESNAAAATEDPSGITTLKDTKVLCLGGDRLALSRTYLPVPKLLSLCEGYMLENEPFPFLKLKTPPTDDEDLGEWAFLASHFAVGTRNDLNFYLDILRFIRQKNRREQVRLPRRILQLYLRIHAACEASNDTLQAQQKVREVFGKTDLILRHGWWHSLGSCFLESNGRPRGWTFVFPPEDSWNANDAERAELRQFYQQTLKIPNAISLKDILDRLDAARADTSIHPNLGLDKLYGAIDEMVPRLSEREVMELRSSFEEKAYIRAFSNGSTGWHKLSACVWAPGLNIPGKVDLSDDYGRLESFFTDSLKVSSGFRMVYSHLINLDPDGVSTMAVKEMIWSLNASLPDHGESLDPKPFCSSSVFPVRKTNGVVKLSSAETEFSIIDRDFLEEQFSGMVEMLDFTAHEIWRLEPLMVWANLESRYLSWNVAEASYLEGSTPELVPGGFTAARSRGLVRIASHFRSPRVKTAAERRSIISIIEKTTFYQTDDMFLQLALSTNNNGVSTVDKIPSQLHIEECSDHLKIYIPHGEVAQEFCFAQKLPRRLVEWIMTEPSSDVIGRVDEVAVGLFKTLFTIRDELVDPILDAEGIVMVDGLDSSVTDRSSSPRQIESKPVASGNRRILIPTGKRSRANSNSPSTRPSSVDSTPLGKRSRANSTVRGLGPVDLPSPGYVEATLQLETLQISELESN
;
A
#
# COMPACT_ATOMS: atom_id res chain seq x y z
N MET A 1 30.67 97.15 -23.56
CA MET A 1 32.13 97.32 -23.56
C MET A 1 32.61 96.96 -22.16
N GLN A 2 33.61 96.07 -22.07
CA GLN A 2 34.11 95.31 -20.89
C GLN A 2 33.17 94.17 -20.46
N ALA A 3 33.40 92.88 -20.71
CA ALA A 3 34.57 91.97 -20.74
C ALA A 3 34.85 91.27 -19.39
N GLU A 4 34.86 89.93 -19.50
CA GLU A 4 35.43 88.90 -18.63
C GLU A 4 34.75 88.55 -17.30
N ASP A 5 34.26 87.30 -17.25
CA ASP A 5 34.61 86.41 -16.14
C ASP A 5 34.91 85.01 -16.73
N VAL A 6 36.19 84.80 -17.03
CA VAL A 6 36.79 83.51 -17.38
C VAL A 6 37.12 82.83 -16.06
N VAL A 7 36.49 81.69 -15.79
CA VAL A 7 36.81 80.86 -14.62
C VAL A 7 38.25 80.32 -14.78
N PRO A 8 39.13 80.49 -13.77
CA PRO A 8 40.54 80.14 -13.89
C PRO A 8 40.73 78.62 -13.89
N VAL A 9 41.57 78.16 -14.82
CA VAL A 9 42.13 76.80 -14.84
C VAL A 9 43.04 76.65 -13.62
N ALA A 10 42.56 75.96 -12.59
CA ALA A 10 43.35 75.59 -11.43
C ALA A 10 44.30 74.43 -11.79
N ASN A 11 45.56 74.61 -11.40
CA ASN A 11 46.68 73.70 -11.60
C ASN A 11 46.37 72.24 -11.19
N GLY A 12 46.65 71.29 -12.09
CA GLY A 12 46.93 69.89 -11.76
C GLY A 12 45.79 68.88 -11.79
N THR A 13 44.60 69.21 -12.28
CA THR A 13 43.48 68.25 -12.43
C THR A 13 43.14 68.03 -13.91
N SER A 14 43.04 66.76 -14.34
CA SER A 14 42.63 66.40 -15.71
C SER A 14 41.31 67.09 -16.07
N LEU A 15 41.17 67.62 -17.30
CA LEU A 15 39.95 68.31 -17.78
C LEU A 15 38.66 67.53 -17.48
N THR A 16 38.72 66.20 -17.56
CA THR A 16 37.63 65.29 -17.25
C THR A 16 37.17 65.42 -15.78
N SER A 17 38.09 65.67 -14.85
CA SER A 17 37.80 65.82 -13.41
C SER A 17 36.88 67.00 -13.11
N ASN A 18 37.03 68.10 -13.86
CA ASN A 18 36.16 69.27 -13.73
C ASN A 18 34.75 68.97 -14.22
N CYS A 19 34.61 68.21 -15.31
CA CYS A 19 33.31 67.74 -15.80
C CYS A 19 32.61 66.84 -14.80
N LEU A 20 33.35 65.92 -14.16
CA LEU A 20 32.79 65.01 -13.15
C LEU A 20 32.29 65.77 -11.92
N LYS A 21 33.07 66.73 -11.42
CA LYS A 21 32.65 67.58 -10.28
C LYS A 21 31.38 68.38 -10.62
N TYR A 22 31.31 68.94 -11.83
CA TYR A 22 30.11 69.66 -12.28
C TYR A 22 28.89 68.74 -12.41
N ALA A 23 29.07 67.49 -12.86
CA ALA A 23 27.99 66.51 -12.96
C ALA A 23 27.32 66.22 -11.61
N ASP A 24 28.13 66.14 -10.55
CA ASP A 24 27.65 65.88 -9.19
C ASP A 24 26.94 67.09 -8.58
N GLU A 25 27.52 68.30 -8.75
CA GLU A 25 26.99 69.54 -8.18
C GLU A 25 25.76 70.07 -8.95
N ASN A 26 25.73 69.92 -10.28
CA ASN A 26 24.72 70.53 -11.17
C ASN A 26 24.12 69.52 -12.18
N PRO A 27 23.45 68.46 -11.70
CA PRO A 27 23.00 67.33 -12.51
C PRO A 27 21.91 67.68 -13.54
N GLY A 28 21.15 68.75 -13.32
CA GLY A 28 20.14 69.23 -14.28
C GLY A 28 20.70 70.02 -15.45
N ASP A 29 21.88 70.64 -15.27
CA ASP A 29 22.55 71.45 -16.29
C ASP A 29 23.77 70.76 -16.90
N PHE A 30 24.20 69.62 -16.34
CA PHE A 30 25.39 68.89 -16.75
C PHE A 30 25.44 68.57 -18.24
N LEU A 31 24.35 68.10 -18.86
CA LEU A 31 24.37 67.75 -20.28
C LEU A 31 24.61 68.98 -21.17
N ASN A 32 24.08 70.13 -20.79
CA ASN A 32 24.31 71.39 -21.49
C ASN A 32 25.75 71.89 -21.29
N TYR A 33 26.29 71.75 -20.07
CA TYR A 33 27.70 72.02 -19.79
C TYR A 33 28.62 71.09 -20.60
N LEU A 34 28.32 69.80 -20.63
CA LEU A 34 29.09 68.78 -21.36
C LEU A 34 29.11 69.09 -22.87
N ARG A 35 28.00 69.57 -23.44
CA ARG A 35 27.93 70.03 -24.83
C ARG A 35 28.90 71.19 -25.11
N THR A 36 28.82 72.28 -24.34
CA THR A 36 29.70 73.45 -24.52
C THR A 36 31.16 73.10 -24.26
N TRP A 37 31.42 72.25 -23.28
CA TRP A 37 32.75 71.72 -23.02
C TRP A 37 33.28 70.89 -24.19
N TRP A 38 32.44 70.03 -24.78
CA TRP A 38 32.79 69.18 -25.93
C TRP A 38 33.17 70.02 -27.16
N GLU A 39 32.41 71.06 -27.48
CA GLU A 39 32.71 71.98 -28.60
C GLU A 39 34.12 72.57 -28.53
N SER A 40 34.60 72.87 -27.32
CA SER A 40 35.92 73.48 -27.12
C SER A 40 37.05 72.46 -26.91
N ASN A 41 36.74 71.22 -26.53
CA ASN A 41 37.75 70.26 -26.05
C ASN A 41 37.69 68.88 -26.74
N ALA A 42 36.88 68.71 -27.79
CA ALA A 42 36.67 67.41 -28.46
C ALA A 42 37.98 66.70 -28.85
N ALA A 43 38.93 67.41 -29.47
CA ALA A 43 40.19 66.82 -29.92
C ALA A 43 41.03 66.26 -28.75
N ALA A 44 41.20 67.05 -27.69
CA ALA A 44 41.93 66.63 -26.49
C ALA A 44 41.19 65.52 -25.72
N ALA A 45 39.85 65.55 -25.68
CA ALA A 45 39.04 64.53 -25.03
C ALA A 45 39.11 63.18 -25.76
N THR A 46 39.19 63.18 -27.09
CA THR A 46 39.35 61.95 -27.87
C THR A 46 40.73 61.29 -27.71
N GLU A 47 41.74 62.06 -27.30
CA GLU A 47 43.08 61.56 -26.97
C GLU A 47 43.18 60.98 -25.54
N ASP A 48 42.13 61.13 -24.71
CA ASP A 48 42.00 60.52 -23.37
C ASP A 48 40.85 59.49 -23.31
N PRO A 49 41.09 58.24 -23.76
CA PRO A 49 40.09 57.15 -23.67
C PRO A 49 39.62 56.86 -22.25
N SER A 50 40.47 57.09 -21.24
CA SER A 50 40.13 56.84 -19.84
C SER A 50 39.12 57.86 -19.32
N GLY A 51 39.27 59.12 -19.71
CA GLY A 51 38.33 60.19 -19.40
C GLY A 51 36.97 59.98 -20.06
N ILE A 52 36.96 59.60 -21.35
CA ILE A 52 35.71 59.26 -22.06
C ILE A 52 34.98 58.10 -21.39
N THR A 53 35.71 57.07 -20.96
CA THR A 53 35.12 55.93 -20.24
C THR A 53 34.49 56.37 -18.91
N THR A 54 35.17 57.24 -18.17
CA THR A 54 34.63 57.77 -16.90
C THR A 54 33.38 58.63 -17.12
N LEU A 55 33.36 59.43 -18.20
CA LEU A 55 32.19 60.22 -18.58
C LEU A 55 31.00 59.35 -19.04
N LYS A 56 31.25 58.22 -19.71
CA LYS A 56 30.22 57.23 -20.05
C LYS A 56 29.53 56.65 -18.83
N ASP A 57 30.25 56.52 -17.72
CA ASP A 57 29.72 55.97 -16.47
C ASP A 57 29.11 57.05 -15.55
N THR A 58 29.24 58.32 -15.93
CA THR A 58 28.70 59.45 -15.16
C THR A 58 27.17 59.45 -15.17
N LYS A 59 26.56 59.64 -13.99
CA LYS A 59 25.11 59.61 -13.83
C LYS A 59 24.47 60.93 -14.28
N VAL A 60 23.58 60.86 -15.26
CA VAL A 60 22.90 62.00 -15.87
C VAL A 60 21.38 61.92 -15.68
N LEU A 61 20.73 63.08 -15.67
CA LEU A 61 19.29 63.19 -15.42
C LEU A 61 18.47 62.78 -16.66
N CYS A 62 17.50 61.88 -16.44
CA CYS A 62 16.56 61.42 -17.46
C CYS A 62 15.19 62.11 -17.33
N LEU A 63 14.34 62.06 -18.37
CA LEU A 63 13.00 62.64 -18.38
C LEU A 63 12.11 62.12 -17.25
N GLY A 64 12.25 60.84 -16.89
CA GLY A 64 11.54 60.21 -15.76
C GLY A 64 12.07 60.57 -14.37
N GLY A 65 13.02 61.51 -14.26
CA GLY A 65 13.60 61.97 -12.99
C GLY A 65 14.73 61.10 -12.43
N ASP A 66 14.87 59.86 -12.92
CA ASP A 66 15.97 58.95 -12.55
C ASP A 66 17.33 59.47 -13.06
N ARG A 67 18.40 59.11 -12.34
CA ARG A 67 19.79 59.35 -12.78
C ARG A 67 20.49 58.06 -13.14
N LEU A 68 20.96 57.96 -14.38
CA LEU A 68 21.59 56.75 -14.93
C LEU A 68 22.90 57.10 -15.64
N ALA A 69 23.81 56.13 -15.72
CA ALA A 69 25.06 56.29 -16.45
C ALA A 69 24.77 56.73 -17.90
N LEU A 70 25.51 57.72 -18.41
CA LEU A 70 25.30 58.31 -19.73
C LEU A 70 25.23 57.24 -20.84
N SER A 71 26.12 56.25 -20.79
CA SER A 71 26.16 55.11 -21.73
C SER A 71 24.95 54.17 -21.68
N ARG A 72 24.06 54.33 -20.69
CA ARG A 72 22.84 53.53 -20.51
C ARG A 72 21.56 54.35 -20.76
N THR A 73 21.69 55.46 -21.49
CA THR A 73 20.59 56.38 -21.80
C THR A 73 20.34 56.48 -23.30
N TYR A 74 19.20 57.07 -23.66
CA TYR A 74 18.79 57.28 -25.05
C TYR A 74 18.51 58.77 -25.32
N LEU A 75 18.76 59.23 -26.55
CA LEU A 75 18.29 60.54 -26.97
C LEU A 75 16.76 60.52 -27.15
N PRO A 76 16.05 61.57 -26.72
CA PRO A 76 14.60 61.68 -26.86
C PRO A 76 14.21 62.08 -28.30
N VAL A 77 14.56 61.26 -29.29
CA VAL A 77 14.16 61.48 -30.69
C VAL A 77 12.69 61.04 -30.92
N PRO A 78 11.94 61.71 -31.82
CA PRO A 78 10.50 61.49 -31.98
C PRO A 78 10.08 60.03 -32.17
N LYS A 79 10.79 59.27 -33.01
CA LYS A 79 10.44 57.86 -33.30
C LYS A 79 10.64 56.95 -32.09
N LEU A 80 11.70 57.15 -31.31
CA LEU A 80 11.93 56.34 -30.10
C LEU A 80 10.94 56.66 -29.01
N LEU A 81 10.58 57.94 -28.84
CA LEU A 81 9.53 58.36 -27.90
C LEU A 81 8.20 57.68 -28.22
N SER A 82 7.76 57.77 -29.48
CA SER A 82 6.50 57.14 -29.94
C SER A 82 6.49 55.62 -29.75
N LEU A 83 7.62 54.95 -30.02
CA LEU A 83 7.72 53.51 -29.78
C LEU A 83 7.67 53.16 -28.30
N CYS A 84 8.37 53.92 -27.45
CA CYS A 84 8.34 53.71 -26.01
C CYS A 84 6.96 53.93 -25.40
N GLU A 85 6.19 54.93 -25.86
CA GLU A 85 4.80 55.16 -25.41
C GLU A 85 3.89 53.95 -25.68
N GLY A 86 4.15 53.20 -26.76
CA GLY A 86 3.40 51.98 -27.07
C GLY A 86 3.68 50.80 -26.13
N TYR A 87 4.82 50.79 -25.43
CA TYR A 87 5.24 49.68 -24.58
C TYR A 87 5.30 50.00 -23.08
N MET A 88 5.72 51.22 -22.70
CA MET A 88 6.00 51.61 -21.32
C MET A 88 4.76 52.25 -20.68
N LEU A 89 4.44 51.85 -19.44
CA LEU A 89 3.36 52.48 -18.68
C LEU A 89 3.87 53.73 -17.92
N GLU A 90 2.94 54.56 -17.43
CA GLU A 90 3.28 55.82 -16.73
C GLU A 90 4.26 55.64 -15.55
N ASN A 91 4.19 54.51 -14.85
CA ASN A 91 5.07 54.16 -13.72
C ASN A 91 6.36 53.43 -14.13
N GLU A 92 6.63 53.31 -15.43
CA GLU A 92 7.78 52.61 -16.01
C GLU A 92 8.58 53.58 -16.89
N PRO A 93 9.30 54.56 -16.32
CA PRO A 93 10.05 55.50 -17.13
C PRO A 93 11.22 54.81 -17.87
N PHE A 94 11.33 55.07 -19.17
CA PHE A 94 12.49 54.69 -19.99
C PHE A 94 13.59 55.77 -19.90
N PRO A 95 14.90 55.42 -19.99
CA PRO A 95 16.00 56.35 -19.70
C PRO A 95 16.31 57.32 -20.85
N PHE A 96 15.32 58.10 -21.29
CA PHE A 96 15.56 59.21 -22.20
C PHE A 96 16.22 60.39 -21.49
N LEU A 97 17.25 60.97 -22.09
CA LEU A 97 17.96 62.12 -21.53
C LEU A 97 17.06 63.34 -21.39
N LYS A 98 17.18 64.06 -20.27
CA LYS A 98 16.50 65.35 -20.07
C LYS A 98 17.33 66.47 -20.68
N LEU A 99 16.99 66.86 -21.90
CA LEU A 99 17.66 67.91 -22.66
C LEU A 99 16.85 69.22 -22.61
N LYS A 100 17.53 70.37 -22.60
CA LYS A 100 16.88 71.69 -22.73
C LYS A 100 16.27 71.88 -24.12
N THR A 101 16.98 71.40 -25.13
CA THR A 101 16.61 71.45 -26.55
C THR A 101 16.73 70.05 -27.15
N PRO A 102 15.70 69.18 -26.99
CA PRO A 102 15.74 67.84 -27.55
C PRO A 102 15.73 67.86 -29.09
N PRO A 103 16.33 66.86 -29.78
CA PRO A 103 16.25 66.75 -31.23
C PRO A 103 14.80 66.68 -31.71
N THR A 104 14.47 67.44 -32.76
CA THR A 104 13.14 67.45 -33.38
C THR A 104 12.99 66.49 -34.54
N ASP A 105 14.11 65.94 -35.02
CA ASP A 105 14.19 65.03 -36.16
C ASP A 105 15.00 63.77 -35.76
N ASP A 106 14.68 62.63 -36.37
CA ASP A 106 15.33 61.35 -36.07
C ASP A 106 16.68 61.18 -36.79
N GLU A 107 16.89 61.85 -37.93
CA GLU A 107 18.12 61.81 -38.73
C GLU A 107 19.09 62.92 -38.34
N ASP A 108 18.58 64.12 -38.00
CA ASP A 108 19.39 65.24 -37.52
C ASP A 108 19.42 65.33 -35.98
N LEU A 109 20.48 64.77 -35.40
CA LEU A 109 20.74 64.84 -33.95
C LEU A 109 21.29 66.21 -33.50
N GLY A 110 21.59 67.11 -34.44
CA GLY A 110 22.09 68.46 -34.20
C GLY A 110 23.28 68.50 -33.23
N GLU A 111 23.20 69.42 -32.27
CA GLU A 111 24.23 69.65 -31.25
C GLU A 111 24.46 68.45 -30.30
N TRP A 112 23.62 67.41 -30.36
CA TRP A 112 23.70 66.22 -29.50
C TRP A 112 24.32 65.00 -30.19
N ALA A 113 24.71 65.10 -31.47
CA ALA A 113 25.29 63.99 -32.23
C ALA A 113 26.51 63.35 -31.55
N PHE A 114 27.30 64.15 -30.83
CA PHE A 114 28.49 63.67 -30.13
C PHE A 114 28.19 62.66 -29.00
N LEU A 115 27.00 62.74 -28.38
CA LEU A 115 26.57 61.80 -27.33
C LEU A 115 26.41 60.38 -27.89
N ALA A 116 25.86 60.27 -29.09
CA ALA A 116 25.72 58.98 -29.77
C ALA A 116 27.08 58.44 -30.22
N SER A 117 27.90 59.29 -30.86
CA SER A 117 29.17 58.88 -31.47
C SER A 117 30.26 58.52 -30.45
N HIS A 118 30.33 59.23 -29.32
CA HIS A 118 31.44 59.09 -28.38
C HIS A 118 31.04 58.56 -27.00
N PHE A 119 29.78 58.74 -26.60
CA PHE A 119 29.31 58.38 -25.24
C PHE A 119 28.35 57.19 -25.19
N ALA A 120 28.15 56.50 -26.32
CA ALA A 120 27.30 55.32 -26.44
C ALA A 120 25.83 55.57 -26.04
N VAL A 121 25.36 56.81 -26.18
CA VAL A 121 23.94 57.13 -25.99
C VAL A 121 23.14 56.54 -27.15
N GLY A 122 22.07 55.81 -26.84
CA GLY A 122 21.25 55.14 -27.83
C GLY A 122 20.40 56.11 -28.66
N THR A 123 20.37 55.91 -29.97
CA THR A 123 19.60 56.76 -30.92
C THR A 123 18.82 55.97 -31.96
N ARG A 124 19.04 54.65 -32.00
CA ARG A 124 18.53 53.79 -33.07
C ARG A 124 17.40 52.90 -32.59
N ASN A 125 16.45 52.66 -33.48
CA ASN A 125 15.44 51.63 -33.33
C ASN A 125 16.05 50.28 -33.73
N ASP A 126 16.83 49.67 -32.82
CA ASP A 126 17.54 48.42 -33.04
C ASP A 126 17.18 47.34 -32.01
N LEU A 127 17.82 46.17 -32.10
CA LEU A 127 17.63 45.08 -31.14
C LEU A 127 17.97 45.48 -29.69
N ASN A 128 18.95 46.36 -29.47
CA ASN A 128 19.31 46.80 -28.12
C ASN A 128 18.18 47.60 -27.49
N PHE A 129 17.57 48.50 -28.27
CA PHE A 129 16.46 49.32 -27.82
C PHE A 129 15.31 48.46 -27.29
N TYR A 130 14.88 47.43 -28.03
CA TYR A 130 13.79 46.54 -27.56
C TYR A 130 14.18 45.70 -26.34
N LEU A 131 15.44 45.21 -26.28
CA LEU A 131 15.93 44.48 -25.11
C LEU A 131 16.00 45.38 -23.87
N ASP A 132 16.39 46.64 -24.03
CA ASP A 132 16.42 47.59 -22.93
C ASP A 132 15.01 47.96 -22.47
N ILE A 133 14.05 48.17 -23.38
CA ILE A 133 12.63 48.37 -23.00
C ILE A 133 12.19 47.23 -22.08
N LEU A 134 12.42 45.98 -22.49
CA LEU A 134 12.02 44.80 -21.72
C LEU A 134 12.71 44.75 -20.34
N ARG A 135 14.00 45.10 -20.27
CA ARG A 135 14.75 45.19 -19.00
C ARG A 135 14.20 46.25 -18.06
N PHE A 136 13.86 47.42 -18.58
CA PHE A 136 13.31 48.51 -17.76
C PHE A 136 11.91 48.18 -17.25
N ILE A 137 11.05 47.54 -18.07
CA ILE A 137 9.76 47.02 -17.59
C ILE A 137 9.99 46.00 -16.46
N ARG A 138 10.91 45.04 -16.64
CA ARG A 138 11.24 44.05 -15.59
C ARG A 138 11.78 44.70 -14.32
N GLN A 139 12.64 45.71 -14.44
CA GLN A 139 13.21 46.42 -13.30
C GLN A 139 12.13 47.13 -12.48
N LYS A 140 11.19 47.79 -13.14
CA LYS A 140 10.11 48.55 -12.48
C LYS A 140 9.00 47.64 -11.93
N ASN A 141 8.78 46.47 -12.53
CA ASN A 141 7.80 45.47 -12.08
C ASN A 141 8.46 44.28 -11.35
N ARG A 142 9.58 44.48 -10.66
CA ARG A 142 10.31 43.36 -10.03
C ARG A 142 9.51 42.66 -8.92
N ARG A 143 8.63 43.39 -8.23
CA ARG A 143 7.87 42.91 -7.06
C ARG A 143 6.36 42.87 -7.31
N GLU A 144 5.93 43.18 -8.53
CA GLU A 144 4.52 43.31 -8.89
C GLU A 144 4.25 42.51 -10.15
N GLN A 145 2.99 42.11 -10.34
CA GLN A 145 2.59 41.47 -11.59
C GLN A 145 2.61 42.48 -12.74
N VAL A 146 3.16 42.06 -13.87
CA VAL A 146 3.20 42.89 -15.07
C VAL A 146 1.78 43.11 -15.59
N ARG A 147 1.35 44.37 -15.63
CA ARG A 147 0.06 44.78 -16.19
C ARG A 147 0.14 44.82 -17.72
N LEU A 148 -1.00 44.52 -18.36
CA LEU A 148 -1.18 44.53 -19.82
C LEU A 148 -0.12 43.67 -20.56
N PRO A 149 -0.08 42.34 -20.33
CA PRO A 149 0.98 41.47 -20.85
C PRO A 149 1.05 41.41 -22.38
N ARG A 150 -0.01 41.83 -23.10
CA ARG A 150 0.00 41.97 -24.57
C ARG A 150 1.17 42.80 -25.11
N ARG A 151 1.62 43.83 -24.38
CA ARG A 151 2.79 44.63 -24.81
C ARG A 151 4.10 43.82 -24.76
N ILE A 152 4.19 42.83 -23.87
CA ILE A 152 5.35 41.94 -23.75
C ILE A 152 5.36 40.90 -24.86
N LEU A 153 4.18 40.37 -25.23
CA LEU A 153 4.04 39.58 -26.46
C LEU A 153 4.61 40.35 -27.66
N GLN A 154 4.14 41.57 -27.88
CA GLN A 154 4.59 42.40 -29.00
C GLN A 154 6.11 42.65 -28.95
N LEU A 155 6.69 42.88 -27.78
CA LEU A 155 8.15 42.99 -27.62
C LEU A 155 8.87 41.70 -27.98
N TYR A 156 8.39 40.52 -27.57
CA TYR A 156 9.00 39.25 -27.96
C TYR A 156 8.98 39.03 -29.47
N LEU A 157 7.83 39.29 -30.11
CA LEU A 157 7.71 39.18 -31.57
C LEU A 157 8.64 40.19 -32.27
N ARG A 158 8.72 41.43 -31.75
CA ARG A 158 9.59 42.45 -32.32
C ARG A 158 11.08 42.14 -32.17
N ILE A 159 11.47 41.57 -31.03
CA ILE A 159 12.83 41.07 -30.79
C ILE A 159 13.14 39.91 -31.73
N HIS A 160 12.21 38.98 -31.91
CA HIS A 160 12.36 37.87 -32.85
C HIS A 160 12.56 38.38 -34.28
N ALA A 161 11.66 39.25 -34.77
CA ALA A 161 11.75 39.85 -36.09
C ALA A 161 13.07 40.65 -36.28
N ALA A 162 13.54 41.35 -35.24
CA ALA A 162 14.83 42.05 -35.28
C ALA A 162 16.03 41.09 -35.38
N CYS A 163 15.95 39.90 -34.78
CA CYS A 163 16.96 38.86 -34.97
C CYS A 163 16.94 38.31 -36.40
N GLU A 164 15.76 38.02 -36.95
CA GLU A 164 15.62 37.48 -38.31
C GLU A 164 16.03 38.49 -39.39
N ALA A 165 15.79 39.78 -39.16
CA ALA A 165 16.23 40.86 -40.05
C ALA A 165 17.72 41.23 -39.91
N SER A 166 18.44 40.64 -38.96
CA SER A 166 19.88 40.90 -38.75
C SER A 166 20.71 40.25 -39.86
N ASN A 167 21.77 40.93 -40.30
CA ASN A 167 22.77 40.35 -41.22
C ASN A 167 23.47 39.12 -40.63
N ASP A 168 23.56 39.05 -39.30
CA ASP A 168 24.04 37.88 -38.55
C ASP A 168 22.95 37.47 -37.54
N THR A 169 22.07 36.58 -37.99
CA THR A 169 20.96 36.04 -37.19
C THR A 169 21.47 35.27 -35.98
N LEU A 170 22.54 34.47 -36.13
CA LEU A 170 23.05 33.63 -35.04
C LEU A 170 23.63 34.48 -33.90
N GLN A 171 24.41 35.51 -34.22
CA GLN A 171 24.95 36.44 -33.24
C GLN A 171 23.83 37.24 -32.55
N ALA A 172 22.83 37.70 -33.31
CA ALA A 172 21.68 38.41 -32.75
C ALA A 172 20.88 37.52 -31.78
N GLN A 173 20.57 36.28 -32.17
CA GLN A 173 19.88 35.32 -31.31
C GLN A 173 20.72 34.96 -30.06
N GLN A 174 22.05 34.78 -30.21
CA GLN A 174 22.94 34.52 -29.07
C GLN A 174 22.92 35.68 -28.07
N LYS A 175 22.99 36.92 -28.56
CA LYS A 175 22.88 38.11 -27.71
C LYS A 175 21.57 38.13 -26.94
N VAL A 176 20.44 37.84 -27.59
CA VAL A 176 19.14 37.75 -26.90
C VAL A 176 19.18 36.69 -25.81
N ARG A 177 19.71 35.49 -26.08
CA ARG A 177 19.83 34.42 -25.07
C ARG A 177 20.68 34.85 -23.87
N GLU A 178 21.82 35.48 -24.11
CA GLU A 178 22.69 35.97 -23.03
C GLU A 178 22.00 37.01 -22.15
N VAL A 179 21.20 37.89 -22.76
CA VAL A 179 20.42 38.87 -22.00
C VAL A 179 19.32 38.20 -21.18
N PHE A 180 18.53 37.31 -21.78
CA PHE A 180 17.47 36.58 -21.09
C PHE A 180 18.00 35.71 -19.95
N GLY A 181 19.15 35.07 -20.14
CA GLY A 181 19.82 34.26 -19.12
C GLY A 181 20.34 35.06 -17.91
N LYS A 182 20.67 36.35 -18.11
CA LYS A 182 21.21 37.22 -17.03
C LYS A 182 20.14 38.03 -16.29
N THR A 183 18.95 38.22 -16.87
CA THR A 183 18.00 39.25 -16.40
C THR A 183 16.56 38.79 -16.17
N ASP A 184 16.27 37.48 -16.25
CA ASP A 184 14.94 36.88 -16.02
C ASP A 184 13.84 37.56 -16.83
N LEU A 185 13.92 37.46 -18.16
CA LEU A 185 13.02 38.20 -19.07
C LEU A 185 11.90 37.35 -19.66
N ILE A 186 11.61 36.16 -19.12
CA ILE A 186 10.48 35.34 -19.55
C ILE A 186 9.27 35.67 -18.68
N LEU A 187 8.18 36.12 -19.29
CA LEU A 187 6.94 36.43 -18.57
C LEU A 187 5.97 35.24 -18.62
N ARG A 188 5.54 34.79 -17.44
CA ARG A 188 4.46 33.80 -17.29
C ARG A 188 3.65 34.04 -16.02
N HIS A 189 2.34 34.02 -16.17
CA HIS A 189 1.33 34.33 -15.15
C HIS A 189 1.55 35.68 -14.47
N GLY A 190 1.99 36.66 -15.26
CA GLY A 190 2.32 38.02 -14.79
C GLY A 190 3.67 38.13 -14.06
N TRP A 191 4.43 37.04 -13.93
CA TRP A 191 5.71 37.00 -13.21
C TRP A 191 6.90 36.73 -14.15
N TRP A 192 8.05 37.28 -13.78
CA TRP A 192 9.31 37.08 -14.49
C TRP A 192 9.99 35.78 -14.07
N HIS A 193 10.49 35.02 -15.05
CA HIS A 193 11.14 33.73 -14.87
C HIS A 193 12.50 33.72 -15.55
N SER A 194 13.41 32.90 -15.00
CA SER A 194 14.72 32.67 -15.58
C SER A 194 14.62 31.80 -16.83
N LEU A 195 15.51 32.01 -17.80
CA LEU A 195 15.57 31.19 -19.01
C LEU A 195 15.81 29.70 -18.68
N GLY A 196 16.66 29.41 -17.70
CA GLY A 196 17.02 28.04 -17.32
C GLY A 196 15.92 27.25 -16.59
N SER A 197 14.86 27.91 -16.10
CA SER A 197 13.73 27.26 -15.43
C SER A 197 12.50 27.07 -16.33
N CYS A 198 12.64 27.35 -17.62
CA CYS A 198 11.53 27.36 -18.57
C CYS A 198 11.57 26.18 -19.54
N PHE A 199 10.40 25.64 -19.84
CA PHE A 199 10.17 24.60 -20.83
C PHE A 199 9.03 25.05 -21.75
N LEU A 200 9.02 24.57 -23.00
CA LEU A 200 8.03 25.00 -23.97
C LEU A 200 6.65 24.47 -23.59
N GLU A 201 6.53 23.15 -23.44
CA GLU A 201 5.26 22.46 -23.17
C GLU A 201 5.40 21.54 -21.96
N SER A 202 4.26 21.34 -21.30
CA SER A 202 4.13 20.42 -20.18
C SER A 202 3.88 19.01 -20.72
N ASN A 203 4.71 18.05 -20.31
CA ASN A 203 4.45 16.62 -20.45
C ASN A 203 3.71 16.04 -19.23
N GLY A 204 3.42 16.87 -18.22
CA GLY A 204 2.85 16.53 -16.90
C GLY A 204 2.81 17.76 -15.98
N ARG A 205 2.30 17.66 -14.74
CA ARG A 205 2.12 18.82 -13.82
C ARG A 205 3.19 18.96 -12.71
N PRO A 206 4.52 19.01 -12.95
CA PRO A 206 5.48 19.28 -11.89
C PRO A 206 5.41 20.77 -11.49
N ARG A 207 5.18 21.05 -10.21
CA ARG A 207 5.24 22.41 -9.64
C ARG A 207 6.69 22.87 -9.57
N GLY A 208 6.93 24.15 -9.83
CA GLY A 208 8.24 24.80 -9.69
C GLY A 208 9.00 25.00 -11.00
N TRP A 209 8.49 24.46 -12.11
CA TRP A 209 9.01 24.71 -13.46
C TRP A 209 7.99 25.52 -14.27
N THR A 210 8.49 26.32 -15.21
CA THR A 210 7.67 27.28 -15.95
C THR A 210 7.44 26.81 -17.37
N PHE A 211 6.20 26.46 -17.70
CA PHE A 211 5.81 26.12 -19.06
C PHE A 211 5.30 27.37 -19.79
N VAL A 212 5.98 27.76 -20.87
CA VAL A 212 5.75 29.05 -21.52
C VAL A 212 4.68 28.99 -22.61
N PHE A 213 4.32 27.80 -23.10
CA PHE A 213 3.35 27.59 -24.17
C PHE A 213 2.18 26.68 -23.72
N PRO A 214 0.92 26.94 -24.15
CA PRO A 214 0.46 28.09 -24.94
C PRO A 214 0.51 29.41 -24.15
N PRO A 215 0.61 30.57 -24.83
CA PRO A 215 0.51 31.87 -24.16
C PRO A 215 -0.83 32.00 -23.45
N GLU A 216 -0.87 32.80 -22.39
CA GLU A 216 -2.10 33.00 -21.61
C GLU A 216 -3.16 33.76 -22.40
N ASP A 217 -4.43 33.49 -22.10
CA ASP A 217 -5.56 34.16 -22.75
C ASP A 217 -5.48 35.68 -22.60
N SER A 218 -4.95 36.18 -21.48
CA SER A 218 -4.73 37.61 -21.21
C SER A 218 -3.79 38.31 -22.19
N TRP A 219 -3.00 37.57 -22.97
CA TRP A 219 -2.13 38.11 -24.01
C TRP A 219 -2.92 38.47 -25.28
N ASN A 220 -4.12 37.90 -25.44
CA ASN A 220 -4.99 38.06 -26.63
C ASN A 220 -4.24 37.76 -27.94
N ALA A 221 -3.34 36.77 -27.94
CA ALA A 221 -2.57 36.39 -29.13
C ALA A 221 -3.48 35.77 -30.20
N ASN A 222 -3.36 36.20 -31.45
CA ASN A 222 -3.96 35.50 -32.58
C ASN A 222 -3.10 34.29 -33.03
N ASP A 223 -3.57 33.48 -33.97
CA ASP A 223 -2.89 32.23 -34.33
C ASP A 223 -1.54 32.45 -35.02
N ALA A 224 -1.39 33.54 -35.79
CA ALA A 224 -0.11 33.92 -36.38
C ALA A 224 0.89 34.37 -35.29
N GLU A 225 0.46 35.24 -34.36
CA GLU A 225 1.25 35.67 -33.20
C GLU A 225 1.66 34.48 -32.32
N ARG A 226 0.77 33.48 -32.15
CA ARG A 226 1.09 32.23 -31.42
C ARG A 226 2.17 31.41 -32.13
N ALA A 227 2.08 31.29 -33.45
CA ALA A 227 3.07 30.57 -34.24
C ALA A 227 4.44 31.25 -34.18
N GLU A 228 4.48 32.58 -34.30
CA GLU A 228 5.71 33.37 -34.22
C GLU A 228 6.31 33.36 -32.81
N LEU A 229 5.48 33.46 -31.76
CA LEU A 229 5.93 33.32 -30.38
C LEU A 229 6.57 31.95 -30.11
N ARG A 230 6.01 30.89 -30.68
CA ARG A 230 6.62 29.55 -30.60
C ARG A 230 8.00 29.53 -31.25
N GLN A 231 8.16 30.17 -32.41
CA GLN A 231 9.48 30.27 -33.06
C GLN A 231 10.45 31.11 -32.24
N PHE A 232 10.01 32.20 -31.61
CA PHE A 232 10.85 32.95 -30.69
C PHE A 232 11.38 32.06 -29.55
N TYR A 233 10.51 31.29 -28.90
CA TYR A 233 10.93 30.38 -27.82
C TYR A 233 11.87 29.27 -28.29
N GLN A 234 11.58 28.63 -29.44
CA GLN A 234 12.35 27.48 -29.93
C GLN A 234 13.63 27.88 -30.68
N GLN A 235 13.57 28.88 -31.55
CA GLN A 235 14.68 29.26 -32.42
C GLN A 235 15.57 30.31 -31.77
N THR A 236 14.99 31.40 -31.26
CA THR A 236 15.77 32.48 -30.65
C THR A 236 16.25 32.10 -29.26
N LEU A 237 15.34 31.72 -28.34
CA LEU A 237 15.68 31.43 -26.95
C LEU A 237 16.19 30.01 -26.70
N LYS A 238 15.94 29.06 -27.61
CA LYS A 238 16.31 27.64 -27.46
C LYS A 238 15.73 26.99 -26.19
N ILE A 239 14.50 27.35 -25.83
CA ILE A 239 13.79 26.75 -24.71
C ILE A 239 13.51 25.26 -25.04
N PRO A 240 13.89 24.31 -24.16
CA PRO A 240 13.64 22.89 -24.39
C PRO A 240 12.15 22.57 -24.54
N ASN A 241 11.81 21.61 -25.40
CA ASN A 241 10.41 21.24 -25.63
C ASN A 241 9.75 20.62 -24.40
N ALA A 242 10.47 19.73 -23.72
CA ALA A 242 9.99 18.98 -22.58
C ALA A 242 11.11 18.78 -21.56
N ILE A 243 10.67 18.39 -20.37
CA ILE A 243 11.50 18.01 -19.23
C ILE A 243 12.32 16.77 -19.57
N SER A 244 13.64 16.81 -19.31
CA SER A 244 14.46 15.61 -19.35
C SER A 244 14.57 14.94 -17.97
N LEU A 245 14.88 13.65 -17.94
CA LEU A 245 15.12 12.92 -16.70
C LEU A 245 16.28 13.56 -15.91
N LYS A 246 17.32 14.00 -16.61
CA LYS A 246 18.47 14.70 -16.02
C LYS A 246 18.05 15.96 -15.26
N ASP A 247 17.15 16.76 -15.83
CA ASP A 247 16.66 17.99 -15.18
C ASP A 247 15.94 17.68 -13.86
N ILE A 248 15.18 16.56 -13.81
CA ILE A 248 14.51 16.11 -12.57
C ILE A 248 15.54 15.63 -11.55
N LEU A 249 16.54 14.85 -11.97
CA LEU A 249 17.60 14.35 -11.09
C LEU A 249 18.47 15.48 -10.53
N ASP A 250 18.82 16.49 -11.33
CA ASP A 250 19.56 17.67 -10.88
C ASP A 250 18.75 18.46 -9.83
N ARG A 251 17.41 18.47 -9.96
CA ARG A 251 16.52 19.07 -8.96
C ARG A 251 16.45 18.27 -7.67
N LEU A 252 16.49 16.94 -7.75
CA LEU A 252 16.58 16.07 -6.57
C LEU A 252 17.93 16.27 -5.85
N ASP A 253 19.03 16.42 -6.59
CA ASP A 253 20.34 16.75 -6.01
C ASP A 253 20.32 18.10 -5.29
N ALA A 254 19.72 19.12 -5.89
CA ALA A 254 19.56 20.42 -5.24
C ALA A 254 18.68 20.35 -3.97
N ALA A 255 17.57 19.59 -4.03
CA ALA A 255 16.69 19.40 -2.88
C ALA A 255 17.38 18.65 -1.73
N ARG A 256 18.33 17.76 -2.04
CA ARG A 256 19.14 17.05 -1.05
C ARG A 256 20.19 17.94 -0.40
N ALA A 257 20.79 18.84 -1.18
CA ALA A 257 21.79 19.80 -0.68
C ALA A 257 21.18 20.91 0.21
N ASP A 258 19.88 21.15 0.09
CA ASP A 258 19.17 22.19 0.82
C ASP A 258 18.59 21.66 2.14
N THR A 259 19.22 22.03 3.25
CA THR A 259 18.78 21.69 4.61
C THR A 259 17.62 22.56 5.11
N SER A 260 17.19 23.57 4.35
CA SER A 260 16.13 24.50 4.73
C SER A 260 14.72 24.09 4.28
N ILE A 261 14.59 23.01 3.51
CA ILE A 261 13.30 22.58 2.93
C ILE A 261 12.45 21.79 3.94
N HIS A 262 11.22 22.26 4.17
CA HIS A 262 10.14 21.54 4.86
C HIS A 262 9.98 20.08 4.37
N PRO A 263 9.55 19.15 5.25
CA PRO A 263 9.43 17.75 4.90
C PRO A 263 8.47 17.58 3.70
N ASN A 264 9.01 17.08 2.59
CA ASN A 264 8.30 16.55 1.42
C ASN A 264 7.54 17.52 0.50
N LEU A 265 7.60 18.85 0.66
CA LEU A 265 6.83 19.76 -0.19
C LEU A 265 7.30 19.72 -1.67
N GLY A 266 6.65 18.89 -2.49
CA GLY A 266 6.84 18.79 -3.94
C GLY A 266 7.73 17.66 -4.45
N LEU A 267 8.27 16.78 -3.58
CA LEU A 267 9.05 15.61 -4.01
C LEU A 267 8.18 14.52 -4.64
N ASP A 268 6.97 14.34 -4.11
CA ASP A 268 5.90 13.51 -4.68
C ASP A 268 5.70 13.80 -6.18
N LYS A 269 5.78 15.08 -6.57
CA LYS A 269 5.64 15.52 -7.97
C LYS A 269 6.87 15.25 -8.81
N LEU A 270 8.06 15.29 -8.22
CA LEU A 270 9.28 14.92 -8.94
C LEU A 270 9.28 13.42 -9.23
N TYR A 271 8.94 12.59 -8.23
CA TYR A 271 8.79 11.15 -8.43
C TYR A 271 7.68 10.83 -9.42
N GLY A 272 6.52 11.49 -9.33
CA GLY A 272 5.45 11.33 -10.30
C GLY A 272 5.86 11.73 -11.73
N ALA A 273 6.66 12.78 -11.91
CA ALA A 273 7.19 13.15 -13.22
C ALA A 273 8.17 12.11 -13.77
N ILE A 274 8.98 11.48 -12.91
CA ILE A 274 9.84 10.35 -13.32
C ILE A 274 8.96 9.18 -13.73
N ASP A 275 7.95 8.82 -12.94
CA ASP A 275 7.03 7.72 -13.21
C ASP A 275 6.32 7.87 -14.55
N GLU A 276 5.84 9.07 -14.90
CA GLU A 276 5.26 9.36 -16.22
C GLU A 276 6.26 9.18 -17.39
N MET A 277 7.56 9.34 -17.12
CA MET A 277 8.62 9.15 -18.13
C MET A 277 9.05 7.68 -18.25
N VAL A 278 8.98 6.89 -17.19
CA VAL A 278 9.46 5.49 -17.14
C VAL A 278 8.96 4.64 -18.33
N PRO A 279 7.66 4.67 -18.72
CA PRO A 279 7.17 3.87 -19.85
C PRO A 279 7.84 4.16 -21.20
N ARG A 280 8.53 5.30 -21.34
CA ARG A 280 9.22 5.71 -22.57
C ARG A 280 10.73 5.45 -22.53
N LEU A 281 11.25 5.04 -21.38
CA LEU A 281 12.67 4.75 -21.19
C LEU A 281 12.99 3.33 -21.66
N SER A 282 14.19 3.14 -22.20
CA SER A 282 14.75 1.81 -22.44
C SER A 282 15.09 1.10 -21.13
N GLU A 283 15.20 -0.23 -21.17
CA GLU A 283 15.56 -1.03 -19.99
C GLU A 283 16.92 -0.60 -19.38
N ARG A 284 17.86 -0.19 -20.23
CA ARG A 284 19.15 0.36 -19.80
C ARG A 284 18.99 1.67 -19.03
N GLU A 285 18.17 2.60 -19.53
CA GLU A 285 17.92 3.88 -18.85
C GLU A 285 17.18 3.68 -17.52
N VAL A 286 16.26 2.71 -17.45
CA VAL A 286 15.61 2.33 -16.18
C VAL A 286 16.62 1.73 -15.20
N MET A 287 17.59 0.93 -15.66
CA MET A 287 18.69 0.46 -14.81
C MET A 287 19.57 1.61 -14.31
N GLU A 288 19.95 2.55 -15.18
CA GLU A 288 20.73 3.73 -14.80
C GLU A 288 19.98 4.62 -13.80
N LEU A 289 18.65 4.74 -13.94
CA LEU A 289 17.77 5.40 -12.97
C LEU A 289 17.82 4.71 -11.60
N ARG A 290 17.69 3.38 -11.54
CA ARG A 290 17.77 2.61 -10.29
C ARG A 290 19.13 2.77 -9.62
N SER A 291 20.22 2.66 -10.39
CA SER A 291 21.58 2.89 -9.89
C SER A 291 21.74 4.29 -9.32
N SER A 292 21.16 5.31 -9.98
CA SER A 292 21.19 6.69 -9.47
C SER A 292 20.48 6.83 -8.12
N PHE A 293 19.33 6.18 -7.94
CA PHE A 293 18.59 6.18 -6.67
C PHE A 293 19.37 5.47 -5.55
N GLU A 294 20.09 4.40 -5.86
CA GLU A 294 20.93 3.67 -4.92
C GLU A 294 22.19 4.46 -4.52
N GLU A 295 22.90 5.04 -5.50
CA GLU A 295 24.15 5.76 -5.27
C GLU A 295 23.94 7.09 -4.55
N LYS A 296 22.89 7.84 -4.94
CA LYS A 296 22.68 9.22 -4.46
C LYS A 296 21.64 9.35 -3.35
N ALA A 297 20.99 8.26 -2.95
CA ALA A 297 19.95 8.27 -1.90
C ALA A 297 18.81 9.27 -2.19
N TYR A 298 18.17 9.12 -3.35
CA TYR A 298 17.15 10.06 -3.82
C TYR A 298 15.75 9.87 -3.21
N ILE A 299 15.58 9.03 -2.20
CA ILE A 299 14.28 8.76 -1.58
C ILE A 299 14.21 9.49 -0.24
N ARG A 300 13.32 10.46 -0.08
CA ARG A 300 13.11 11.12 1.22
C ARG A 300 11.93 10.49 1.94
N ALA A 301 12.10 9.95 3.13
CA ALA A 301 11.01 9.30 3.86
C ALA A 301 11.16 9.48 5.36
N PHE A 302 10.04 9.41 6.08
CA PHE A 302 10.01 9.49 7.53
C PHE A 302 10.45 8.16 8.14
N SER A 303 11.43 8.20 9.03
CA SER A 303 11.93 7.03 9.75
C SER A 303 12.42 7.43 11.13
N ASN A 304 12.12 6.63 12.15
CA ASN A 304 12.64 6.79 13.51
C ASN A 304 12.45 8.21 14.10
N GLY A 305 11.29 8.83 13.86
CA GLY A 305 10.97 10.15 14.41
C GLY A 305 11.55 11.34 13.63
N SER A 306 12.20 11.12 12.49
CA SER A 306 12.77 12.18 11.65
C SER A 306 12.64 11.88 10.15
N THR A 307 12.60 12.92 9.31
CA THR A 307 12.61 12.76 7.85
C THR A 307 14.05 12.76 7.35
N GLY A 308 14.45 11.73 6.61
CA GLY A 308 15.80 11.56 6.06
C GLY A 308 15.82 11.18 4.59
N TRP A 309 17.00 11.26 3.97
CA TRP A 309 17.27 10.76 2.61
C TRP A 309 17.83 9.34 2.69
N HIS A 310 17.29 8.45 1.85
CA HIS A 310 17.50 7.01 1.90
C HIS A 310 17.84 6.46 0.51
N LYS A 311 18.66 5.41 0.52
CA LYS A 311 18.95 4.60 -0.67
C LYS A 311 17.77 3.71 -1.02
N LEU A 312 17.74 3.25 -2.26
CA LEU A 312 16.74 2.29 -2.73
C LEU A 312 16.75 1.01 -1.88
N SER A 313 17.94 0.48 -1.60
CA SER A 313 18.14 -0.72 -0.76
C SER A 313 17.71 -0.55 0.69
N ALA A 314 17.61 0.68 1.21
CA ALA A 314 17.16 0.97 2.57
C ALA A 314 15.63 1.07 2.69
N CYS A 315 14.90 1.06 1.57
CA CYS A 315 13.45 1.25 1.55
C CYS A 315 12.70 -0.06 1.31
N VAL A 316 11.46 -0.13 1.79
CA VAL A 316 10.52 -1.23 1.56
C VAL A 316 9.13 -0.67 1.28
N TRP A 317 8.29 -1.50 0.66
CA TRP A 317 6.86 -1.23 0.56
C TRP A 317 6.12 -2.26 1.43
N ALA A 318 5.89 -1.91 2.70
CA ALA A 318 5.39 -2.82 3.73
C ALA A 318 4.43 -2.09 4.71
N PRO A 319 3.20 -1.79 4.26
CA PRO A 319 2.26 -0.98 5.04
C PRO A 319 2.03 -1.50 6.45
N GLY A 320 2.31 -0.65 7.45
CA GLY A 320 2.10 -0.95 8.86
C GLY A 320 3.10 -1.92 9.49
N LEU A 321 4.20 -2.26 8.81
CA LEU A 321 5.22 -3.17 9.33
C LEU A 321 6.54 -2.45 9.63
N ASN A 322 7.01 -2.59 10.87
CA ASN A 322 8.32 -2.08 11.25
C ASN A 322 9.40 -3.14 10.98
N ILE A 323 10.10 -3.01 9.85
CA ILE A 323 11.24 -3.86 9.52
C ILE A 323 12.53 -3.17 10.01
N PRO A 324 13.29 -3.76 10.97
CA PRO A 324 14.51 -3.16 11.49
C PRO A 324 15.50 -2.76 10.38
N GLY A 325 15.96 -1.50 10.42
CA GLY A 325 16.91 -0.96 9.46
C GLY A 325 16.35 -0.65 8.07
N LYS A 326 15.02 -0.76 7.87
CA LYS A 326 14.33 -0.36 6.65
C LYS A 326 13.36 0.78 6.89
N VAL A 327 13.01 1.47 5.82
CA VAL A 327 12.02 2.56 5.82
C VAL A 327 10.85 2.18 4.94
N ASP A 328 9.65 2.16 5.51
CA ASP A 328 8.43 1.94 4.74
C ASP A 328 8.03 3.22 3.99
N LEU A 329 7.78 3.08 2.69
CA LEU A 329 7.39 4.19 1.82
C LEU A 329 5.87 4.33 1.69
N SER A 330 5.10 3.34 2.15
CA SER A 330 3.66 3.29 1.89
C SER A 330 2.88 4.47 2.50
N ASP A 331 3.27 4.91 3.69
CA ASP A 331 2.66 6.04 4.40
C ASP A 331 2.96 7.40 3.72
N ASP A 332 4.20 7.59 3.24
CA ASP A 332 4.65 8.84 2.62
C ASP A 332 4.19 8.96 1.15
N TYR A 333 4.06 7.83 0.44
CA TYR A 333 3.97 7.80 -1.02
C TYR A 333 2.86 6.90 -1.58
N GLY A 334 1.77 6.64 -0.86
CA GLY A 334 0.73 5.69 -1.27
C GLY A 334 0.18 5.79 -2.71
N ARG A 335 0.26 6.96 -3.38
CA ARG A 335 -0.14 7.12 -4.81
C ARG A 335 0.92 6.68 -5.84
N LEU A 336 2.12 6.39 -5.38
CA LEU A 336 3.30 6.06 -6.19
C LEU A 336 3.74 4.61 -5.95
N GLU A 337 2.85 3.72 -5.50
CA GLU A 337 3.13 2.31 -5.26
C GLU A 337 3.82 1.65 -6.45
N SER A 338 3.19 1.68 -7.62
CA SER A 338 3.75 1.10 -8.85
C SER A 338 5.10 1.70 -9.23
N PHE A 339 5.31 2.99 -8.98
CA PHE A 339 6.61 3.61 -9.23
C PHE A 339 7.70 2.98 -8.34
N PHE A 340 7.44 2.82 -7.04
CA PHE A 340 8.42 2.25 -6.13
C PHE A 340 8.57 0.74 -6.31
N THR A 341 7.48 -0.02 -6.39
CA THR A 341 7.51 -1.49 -6.47
C THR A 341 7.86 -1.99 -7.87
N ASP A 342 7.30 -1.39 -8.92
CA ASP A 342 7.41 -1.93 -10.28
C ASP A 342 8.54 -1.26 -11.06
N SER A 343 8.60 0.07 -11.03
CA SER A 343 9.61 0.85 -11.77
C SER A 343 10.96 0.81 -11.07
N LEU A 344 11.02 1.15 -9.78
CA LEU A 344 12.26 1.16 -9.01
C LEU A 344 12.62 -0.19 -8.36
N LYS A 345 11.72 -1.17 -8.32
CA LYS A 345 11.95 -2.50 -7.71
C LYS A 345 12.29 -2.43 -6.22
N VAL A 346 11.72 -1.47 -5.50
CA VAL A 346 11.65 -1.53 -4.03
C VAL A 346 10.95 -2.83 -3.67
N SER A 347 11.56 -3.60 -2.77
CA SER A 347 11.05 -4.92 -2.44
C SER A 347 9.68 -4.81 -1.76
N SER A 348 8.71 -5.59 -2.26
CA SER A 348 7.44 -5.77 -1.58
C SER A 348 7.64 -6.53 -0.27
N GLY A 349 6.94 -6.09 0.77
CA GLY A 349 7.19 -6.46 2.16
C GLY A 349 7.41 -7.95 2.37
N PHE A 350 6.60 -8.84 1.79
CA PHE A 350 6.60 -10.26 2.18
C PHE A 350 7.92 -11.01 1.91
N ARG A 351 8.60 -10.80 0.77
CA ARG A 351 9.89 -11.46 0.49
C ARG A 351 10.99 -10.95 1.41
N MET A 352 10.93 -9.67 1.75
CA MET A 352 11.85 -9.06 2.70
C MET A 352 11.56 -9.49 4.14
N VAL A 353 10.29 -9.65 4.50
CA VAL A 353 9.87 -10.18 5.80
C VAL A 353 10.37 -11.61 5.94
N TYR A 354 10.15 -12.46 4.94
CA TYR A 354 10.71 -13.80 4.89
C TYR A 354 12.25 -13.78 5.00
N SER A 355 12.95 -12.97 4.20
CA SER A 355 14.41 -12.91 4.23
C SER A 355 14.96 -12.37 5.56
N HIS A 356 14.24 -11.44 6.20
CA HIS A 356 14.61 -10.92 7.51
C HIS A 356 14.38 -11.95 8.60
N LEU A 357 13.24 -12.66 8.59
CA LEU A 357 12.93 -13.73 9.53
C LEU A 357 14.00 -14.84 9.48
N ILE A 358 14.40 -15.30 8.29
CA ILE A 358 15.39 -16.39 8.20
C ILE A 358 16.81 -15.98 8.62
N ASN A 359 17.15 -14.69 8.52
CA ASN A 359 18.47 -14.14 8.86
C ASN A 359 18.47 -13.38 10.20
N LEU A 360 17.42 -13.53 11.00
CA LEU A 360 17.23 -12.81 12.25
C LEU A 360 18.27 -13.24 13.29
N ASP A 361 18.80 -12.26 14.03
CA ASP A 361 19.56 -12.51 15.27
C ASP A 361 18.57 -12.69 16.44
N PRO A 362 18.40 -13.90 17.00
CA PRO A 362 17.37 -14.18 18.01
C PRO A 362 17.55 -13.38 19.29
N ASP A 363 18.78 -12.96 19.61
CA ASP A 363 19.09 -12.20 20.82
C ASP A 363 18.96 -10.67 20.62
N GLY A 364 18.92 -10.22 19.36
CA GLY A 364 18.89 -8.81 18.99
C GLY A 364 17.48 -8.23 18.74
N VAL A 365 16.45 -9.07 18.65
CA VAL A 365 15.09 -8.66 18.26
C VAL A 365 14.06 -9.07 19.31
N SER A 366 13.13 -8.15 19.64
CA SER A 366 12.04 -8.46 20.56
C SER A 366 11.09 -9.53 19.99
N THR A 367 10.61 -10.43 20.85
CA THR A 367 9.64 -11.46 20.47
C THR A 367 8.37 -10.88 19.84
N MET A 368 7.91 -9.71 20.30
CA MET A 368 6.73 -9.03 19.77
C MET A 368 6.92 -8.61 18.32
N ALA A 369 8.08 -8.04 17.96
CA ALA A 369 8.41 -7.70 16.57
C ALA A 369 8.45 -8.95 15.68
N VAL A 370 8.96 -10.08 16.19
CA VAL A 370 8.95 -11.35 15.45
C VAL A 370 7.52 -11.85 15.21
N LYS A 371 6.64 -11.76 16.22
CA LYS A 371 5.22 -12.10 16.04
C LYS A 371 4.54 -11.23 14.96
N GLU A 372 4.80 -9.93 14.94
CA GLU A 372 4.26 -9.03 13.90
C GLU A 372 4.75 -9.41 12.50
N MET A 373 6.03 -9.77 12.36
CA MET A 373 6.59 -10.28 11.10
C MET A 373 5.98 -11.63 10.69
N ILE A 374 5.75 -12.55 11.63
CA ILE A 374 5.04 -13.81 11.40
C ILE A 374 3.62 -13.54 10.89
N TRP A 375 2.89 -12.60 11.51
CA TRP A 375 1.56 -12.20 11.06
C TRP A 375 1.56 -11.64 9.64
N SER A 376 2.53 -10.79 9.31
CA SER A 376 2.68 -10.21 7.99
C SER A 376 3.00 -11.27 6.93
N LEU A 377 3.90 -12.21 7.25
CA LEU A 377 4.21 -13.33 6.39
C LEU A 377 2.96 -14.19 6.17
N ASN A 378 2.27 -14.59 7.26
CA ASN A 378 1.05 -15.40 7.21
C ASN A 378 -0.03 -14.79 6.32
N ALA A 379 -0.25 -13.48 6.39
CA ALA A 379 -1.23 -12.79 5.55
C ALA A 379 -0.91 -12.85 4.04
N SER A 380 0.37 -13.01 3.69
CA SER A 380 0.85 -13.05 2.30
C SER A 380 0.97 -14.47 1.73
N LEU A 381 0.97 -15.50 2.58
CA LEU A 381 1.15 -16.89 2.17
C LEU A 381 0.06 -17.42 1.22
N PRO A 382 -1.24 -17.09 1.36
CA PRO A 382 -2.27 -17.58 0.44
C PRO A 382 -2.00 -17.20 -1.03
N ASP A 383 -1.46 -16.00 -1.27
CA ASP A 383 -1.21 -15.49 -2.62
C ASP A 383 0.22 -15.78 -3.14
N HIS A 384 1.18 -15.95 -2.23
CA HIS A 384 2.61 -15.96 -2.59
C HIS A 384 3.43 -17.12 -2.00
N GLY A 385 2.81 -18.01 -1.21
CA GLY A 385 3.48 -19.07 -0.48
C GLY A 385 4.22 -20.08 -1.36
N GLU A 386 3.71 -20.38 -2.56
CA GLU A 386 4.39 -21.26 -3.54
C GLU A 386 5.76 -20.76 -3.98
N SER A 387 6.01 -19.46 -3.82
CA SER A 387 7.23 -18.79 -4.28
C SER A 387 8.31 -18.66 -3.19
N LEU A 388 8.05 -19.23 -2.00
CA LEU A 388 8.94 -19.26 -0.83
C LEU A 388 9.19 -20.72 -0.42
N ASP A 389 10.43 -21.02 -0.01
CA ASP A 389 10.78 -22.32 0.56
C ASP A 389 10.54 -22.30 2.08
N PRO A 390 9.74 -23.19 2.66
CA PRO A 390 9.55 -23.24 4.12
C PRO A 390 10.78 -23.74 4.87
N LYS A 391 11.71 -24.46 4.24
CA LYS A 391 12.83 -25.11 4.97
C LYS A 391 13.75 -24.13 5.69
N PRO A 392 14.25 -23.04 5.07
CA PRO A 392 15.11 -22.09 5.78
C PRO A 392 14.36 -21.41 6.93
N PHE A 393 13.07 -21.12 6.75
CA PHE A 393 12.23 -20.58 7.82
C PHE A 393 12.08 -21.55 9.00
N CYS A 394 11.87 -22.84 8.72
CA CYS A 394 11.77 -23.86 9.75
C CYS A 394 13.09 -24.09 10.51
N SER A 395 14.24 -24.01 9.85
CA SER A 395 15.55 -24.16 10.49
C SER A 395 16.00 -22.92 11.27
N SER A 396 15.49 -21.73 10.93
CA SER A 396 15.82 -20.50 11.65
C SER A 396 15.07 -20.38 12.98
N SER A 397 15.70 -19.73 13.97
CA SER A 397 15.09 -19.48 15.29
C SER A 397 14.08 -18.32 15.23
N VAL A 398 12.91 -18.59 14.65
CA VAL A 398 11.85 -17.60 14.41
C VAL A 398 10.59 -17.86 15.25
N PHE A 399 10.41 -19.07 15.78
CA PHE A 399 9.19 -19.44 16.49
C PHE A 399 9.26 -19.00 17.95
N PRO A 400 8.36 -18.15 18.43
CA PRO A 400 8.33 -17.77 19.84
C PRO A 400 7.80 -18.96 20.65
N VAL A 401 8.66 -19.61 21.43
CA VAL A 401 8.30 -20.78 22.24
C VAL A 401 8.35 -20.41 23.71
N ARG A 402 7.21 -20.58 24.40
CA ARG A 402 7.08 -20.47 25.85
C ARG A 402 7.62 -21.74 26.49
N LYS A 403 8.69 -21.60 27.26
CA LYS A 403 9.33 -22.69 28.01
C LYS A 403 8.52 -23.03 29.26
N THR A 404 8.78 -24.19 29.87
CA THR A 404 8.08 -24.66 31.09
C THR A 404 8.23 -23.72 32.29
N ASN A 405 9.30 -22.92 32.33
CA ASN A 405 9.50 -21.87 33.34
C ASN A 405 8.76 -20.55 33.03
N GLY A 406 7.96 -20.50 31.96
CA GLY A 406 7.21 -19.32 31.51
C GLY A 406 7.98 -18.33 30.64
N VAL A 407 9.30 -18.49 30.46
CA VAL A 407 10.12 -17.59 29.62
C VAL A 407 9.88 -17.91 28.15
N VAL A 408 9.65 -16.88 27.34
CA VAL A 408 9.51 -17.03 25.88
C VAL A 408 10.87 -16.84 25.20
N LYS A 409 11.26 -17.78 24.35
CA LYS A 409 12.48 -17.72 23.54
C LYS A 409 12.19 -18.09 22.10
N LEU A 410 12.87 -17.42 21.18
CA LEU A 410 12.82 -17.76 19.76
C LEU A 410 13.58 -19.08 19.55
N SER A 411 12.91 -20.05 18.93
CA SER A 411 13.43 -21.40 18.66
C SER A 411 13.14 -21.78 17.21
N SER A 412 13.84 -22.79 16.68
CA SER A 412 13.57 -23.34 15.35
C SER A 412 12.49 -24.42 15.40
N ALA A 413 11.91 -24.77 14.25
CA ALA A 413 10.98 -25.90 14.14
C ALA A 413 11.66 -27.26 14.45
N GLU A 414 12.99 -27.32 14.41
CA GLU A 414 13.76 -28.50 14.80
C GLU A 414 13.70 -28.75 16.32
N THR A 415 13.39 -27.71 17.10
CA THR A 415 13.13 -27.86 18.53
C THR A 415 11.75 -28.46 18.79
N GLU A 416 11.63 -29.20 19.88
CA GLU A 416 10.35 -29.76 20.31
C GLU A 416 9.50 -28.69 21.01
N PHE A 417 8.29 -28.48 20.50
CA PHE A 417 7.25 -27.68 21.14
C PHE A 417 5.88 -28.12 20.62
N SER A 418 4.84 -27.88 21.41
CA SER A 418 3.45 -28.15 21.06
C SER A 418 2.75 -26.89 20.55
N ILE A 419 1.73 -27.04 19.71
CA ILE A 419 0.94 -25.93 19.17
C ILE A 419 -0.46 -25.94 19.79
N ILE A 420 -0.86 -24.81 20.35
CA ILE A 420 -2.12 -24.65 21.06
C ILE A 420 -3.26 -24.46 20.07
N ASP A 421 -4.10 -25.48 19.90
CA ASP A 421 -5.29 -25.40 19.04
C ASP A 421 -6.61 -25.56 19.83
N ARG A 422 -6.52 -25.84 21.13
CA ARG A 422 -7.67 -25.95 22.05
C ARG A 422 -7.34 -25.37 23.42
N ASP A 423 -8.12 -24.39 23.87
CA ASP A 423 -7.95 -23.72 25.16
C ASP A 423 -7.93 -24.71 26.34
N PHE A 424 -8.81 -25.71 26.32
CA PHE A 424 -8.85 -26.75 27.38
C PHE A 424 -7.52 -27.49 27.51
N LEU A 425 -6.89 -27.88 26.39
CA LEU A 425 -5.62 -28.60 26.41
C LEU A 425 -4.45 -27.69 26.81
N GLU A 426 -4.49 -26.41 26.42
CA GLU A 426 -3.53 -25.41 26.92
C GLU A 426 -3.57 -25.34 28.44
N GLU A 427 -4.76 -25.22 29.03
CA GLU A 427 -4.94 -25.11 30.48
C GLU A 427 -4.36 -26.32 31.22
N GLN A 428 -4.58 -27.54 30.71
CA GLN A 428 -4.10 -28.75 31.36
C GLN A 428 -2.59 -28.91 31.30
N PHE A 429 -1.96 -28.58 30.17
CA PHE A 429 -0.53 -28.82 29.94
C PHE A 429 0.36 -27.57 30.18
N SER A 430 -0.23 -26.44 30.56
CA SER A 430 0.49 -25.18 30.80
C SER A 430 1.58 -25.35 31.85
N GLY A 431 2.80 -24.95 31.51
CA GLY A 431 3.97 -25.08 32.38
C GLY A 431 4.57 -26.49 32.44
N MET A 432 3.90 -27.52 31.90
CA MET A 432 4.43 -28.89 31.85
C MET A 432 5.23 -29.16 30.58
N VAL A 433 4.83 -28.56 29.46
CA VAL A 433 5.50 -28.70 28.15
C VAL A 433 5.80 -27.35 27.53
N GLU A 434 6.76 -27.34 26.60
CA GLU A 434 7.02 -26.17 25.79
C GLU A 434 5.94 -25.97 24.73
N MET A 435 5.45 -24.73 24.59
CA MET A 435 4.35 -24.41 23.69
C MET A 435 4.71 -23.21 22.82
N LEU A 436 4.22 -23.21 21.58
CA LEU A 436 4.28 -22.04 20.73
C LEU A 436 3.47 -20.90 21.39
N ASP A 437 4.08 -19.73 21.55
CA ASP A 437 3.57 -18.61 22.32
C ASP A 437 2.51 -17.81 21.52
N PHE A 438 1.43 -18.46 21.15
CA PHE A 438 0.22 -17.85 20.57
C PHE A 438 -1.00 -18.51 21.23
N THR A 439 -2.06 -17.73 21.42
CA THR A 439 -3.35 -18.25 21.90
C THR A 439 -4.00 -19.16 20.86
N ALA A 440 -4.93 -20.05 21.26
CA ALA A 440 -5.66 -20.90 20.31
C ALA A 440 -6.35 -20.10 19.19
N HIS A 441 -6.90 -18.93 19.53
CA HIS A 441 -7.52 -18.02 18.56
C HIS A 441 -6.50 -17.43 17.58
N GLU A 442 -5.29 -17.10 18.03
CA GLU A 442 -4.21 -16.65 17.14
C GLU A 442 -3.73 -17.78 16.24
N ILE A 443 -3.53 -18.99 16.77
CA ILE A 443 -3.17 -20.17 15.97
C ILE A 443 -4.20 -20.44 14.88
N TRP A 444 -5.50 -20.32 15.17
CA TRP A 444 -6.55 -20.46 14.17
C TRP A 444 -6.40 -19.47 13.00
N ARG A 445 -5.96 -18.24 13.26
CA ARG A 445 -5.71 -17.23 12.21
C ARG A 445 -4.34 -17.41 11.53
N LEU A 446 -3.42 -18.15 12.13
CA LEU A 446 -2.11 -18.52 11.57
C LEU A 446 -2.14 -19.81 10.76
N GLU A 447 -3.33 -20.38 10.50
CA GLU A 447 -3.50 -21.62 9.73
C GLU A 447 -2.73 -21.65 8.39
N PRO A 448 -2.71 -20.58 7.56
CA PRO A 448 -1.92 -20.57 6.33
C PRO A 448 -0.43 -20.84 6.58
N LEU A 449 0.14 -20.28 7.64
CA LEU A 449 1.53 -20.50 8.03
C LEU A 449 1.77 -21.90 8.61
N MET A 450 0.83 -22.42 9.42
CA MET A 450 0.96 -23.76 9.99
C MET A 450 0.97 -24.84 8.90
N VAL A 451 0.10 -24.71 7.90
CA VAL A 451 0.04 -25.59 6.73
C VAL A 451 1.30 -25.43 5.87
N TRP A 452 1.67 -24.19 5.51
CA TRP A 452 2.82 -23.92 4.65
C TRP A 452 4.15 -24.40 5.27
N ALA A 453 4.34 -24.23 6.58
CA ALA A 453 5.51 -24.70 7.31
C ALA A 453 5.44 -26.19 7.70
N ASN A 454 4.33 -26.88 7.40
CA ASN A 454 4.07 -28.28 7.75
C ASN A 454 4.22 -28.57 9.25
N LEU A 455 3.57 -27.74 10.09
CA LEU A 455 3.64 -27.82 11.56
C LEU A 455 2.36 -28.38 12.20
N GLU A 456 1.33 -28.68 11.42
CA GLU A 456 0.03 -29.16 11.92
C GLU A 456 0.12 -30.43 12.77
N SER A 457 1.12 -31.29 12.49
CA SER A 457 1.39 -32.49 13.29
C SER A 457 1.74 -32.21 14.75
N ARG A 458 1.97 -30.95 15.13
CA ARG A 458 2.30 -30.52 16.48
C ARG A 458 1.12 -29.95 17.27
N TYR A 459 -0.08 -29.93 16.68
CA TYR A 459 -1.28 -29.52 17.42
C TYR A 459 -1.51 -30.43 18.63
N LEU A 460 -1.85 -29.83 19.77
CA LEU A 460 -2.16 -30.58 20.99
C LEU A 460 -3.30 -31.57 20.74
N SER A 461 -4.33 -31.18 19.99
CA SER A 461 -5.46 -32.08 19.73
C SER A 461 -5.11 -33.35 18.93
N TRP A 462 -3.95 -33.40 18.28
CA TRP A 462 -3.49 -34.57 17.52
C TRP A 462 -2.54 -35.46 18.33
N ASN A 463 -1.89 -34.91 19.35
CA ASN A 463 -0.84 -35.60 20.12
C ASN A 463 -1.26 -35.96 21.55
N VAL A 464 -2.40 -35.46 22.02
CA VAL A 464 -2.96 -35.82 23.33
C VAL A 464 -3.85 -37.06 23.18
N ALA A 465 -3.51 -38.12 23.90
CA ALA A 465 -4.39 -39.26 24.12
C ALA A 465 -5.27 -39.02 25.35
N GLU A 466 -6.57 -39.31 25.23
CA GLU A 466 -7.54 -39.17 26.31
C GLU A 466 -8.03 -40.55 26.78
N ALA A 467 -7.93 -40.84 28.07
CA ALA A 467 -8.44 -42.06 28.69
C ALA A 467 -9.39 -41.72 29.85
N SER A 468 -10.64 -42.14 29.76
CA SER A 468 -11.63 -41.97 30.84
C SER A 468 -11.65 -43.17 31.78
N TYR A 469 -11.82 -42.93 33.09
CA TYR A 469 -11.94 -43.98 34.11
C TYR A 469 -12.91 -43.56 35.24
N LEU A 470 -13.26 -44.52 36.10
CA LEU A 470 -14.11 -44.31 37.28
C LEU A 470 -13.29 -44.40 38.56
N GLU A 471 -13.54 -43.52 39.52
CA GLU A 471 -12.89 -43.55 40.83
C GLU A 471 -13.87 -43.08 41.91
N GLY A 472 -14.53 -44.01 42.61
CA GLY A 472 -15.44 -43.65 43.69
C GLY A 472 -16.66 -44.55 43.82
N SER A 473 -17.80 -43.92 44.09
CA SER A 473 -19.04 -44.49 44.58
C SER A 473 -19.70 -45.47 43.61
N THR A 474 -20.57 -46.33 44.13
CA THR A 474 -21.40 -47.22 43.31
C THR A 474 -22.36 -46.40 42.43
N PRO A 475 -22.28 -46.51 41.11
CA PRO A 475 -23.10 -45.72 40.19
C PRO A 475 -24.58 -46.16 40.21
N GLU A 476 -25.50 -45.24 39.96
CA GLU A 476 -26.95 -45.50 39.95
C GLU A 476 -27.44 -45.87 38.55
N LEU A 477 -28.25 -46.94 38.43
CA LEU A 477 -28.80 -47.34 37.13
C LEU A 477 -29.88 -46.37 36.66
N VAL A 478 -29.71 -45.81 35.46
CA VAL A 478 -30.70 -44.96 34.81
C VAL A 478 -31.58 -45.78 33.86
N PRO A 479 -32.91 -45.80 34.04
CA PRO A 479 -33.81 -46.47 33.11
C PRO A 479 -33.74 -45.83 31.72
N GLY A 480 -33.38 -46.62 30.71
CA GLY A 480 -33.25 -46.15 29.34
C GLY A 480 -32.41 -47.10 28.49
N GLY A 481 -32.35 -46.83 27.19
CA GLY A 481 -31.62 -47.65 26.24
C GLY A 481 -31.77 -47.12 24.82
N PHE A 482 -30.98 -47.66 23.90
CA PHE A 482 -31.17 -47.38 22.48
C PHE A 482 -32.32 -48.21 21.92
N THR A 483 -33.18 -47.56 21.13
CA THR A 483 -34.29 -48.25 20.46
C THR A 483 -33.78 -49.03 19.26
N ALA A 484 -34.50 -50.08 18.84
CA ALA A 484 -34.10 -50.88 17.68
C ALA A 484 -33.95 -50.03 16.40
N ALA A 485 -34.76 -48.97 16.24
CA ALA A 485 -34.63 -48.02 15.14
C ALA A 485 -33.29 -47.28 15.21
N ARG A 486 -32.92 -46.72 16.37
CA ARG A 486 -31.65 -46.01 16.55
C ARG A 486 -30.45 -46.95 16.42
N SER A 487 -30.47 -48.13 17.03
CA SER A 487 -29.38 -49.10 16.94
C SER A 487 -29.08 -49.49 15.48
N ARG A 488 -30.13 -49.76 14.68
CA ARG A 488 -29.98 -50.00 13.24
C ARG A 488 -29.46 -48.78 12.49
N GLY A 489 -29.97 -47.59 12.80
CA GLY A 489 -29.51 -46.34 12.20
C GLY A 489 -28.02 -46.06 12.45
N LEU A 490 -27.56 -46.25 13.70
CA LEU A 490 -26.15 -46.06 14.07
C LEU A 490 -25.24 -47.06 13.34
N VAL A 491 -25.64 -48.32 13.23
CA VAL A 491 -24.87 -49.35 12.48
C VAL A 491 -24.90 -49.11 10.98
N ARG A 492 -26.01 -48.56 10.44
CA ARG A 492 -26.12 -48.15 9.04
C ARG A 492 -25.13 -47.01 8.72
N ILE A 493 -25.03 -46.00 9.58
CA ILE A 493 -24.01 -44.95 9.49
C ILE A 493 -22.61 -45.58 9.56
N ALA A 494 -22.33 -46.39 10.59
CA ALA A 494 -21.02 -47.01 10.76
C ALA A 494 -20.59 -47.83 9.53
N SER A 495 -21.52 -48.56 8.93
CA SER A 495 -21.26 -49.32 7.70
C SER A 495 -20.92 -48.41 6.51
N HIS A 496 -21.62 -47.29 6.36
CA HIS A 496 -21.34 -46.29 5.32
C HIS A 496 -19.93 -45.71 5.44
N PHE A 497 -19.50 -45.40 6.66
CA PHE A 497 -18.15 -44.91 6.97
C PHE A 497 -17.10 -46.03 7.10
N ARG A 498 -17.44 -47.26 6.68
CA ARG A 498 -16.53 -48.43 6.65
C ARG A 498 -15.93 -48.78 8.02
N SER A 499 -16.76 -48.71 9.07
CA SER A 499 -16.37 -49.08 10.43
C SER A 499 -15.75 -50.48 10.49
N PRO A 500 -14.63 -50.66 11.23
CA PRO A 500 -13.99 -51.95 11.37
C PRO A 500 -14.86 -53.02 12.05
N ARG A 501 -15.81 -52.59 12.88
CA ARG A 501 -16.65 -53.44 13.73
C ARG A 501 -17.89 -54.01 13.02
N VAL A 502 -18.14 -53.64 11.76
CA VAL A 502 -19.39 -53.95 11.04
C VAL A 502 -19.17 -54.42 9.59
N LYS A 503 -18.00 -55.00 9.29
CA LYS A 503 -17.60 -55.44 7.94
C LYS A 503 -18.56 -56.53 7.43
N THR A 504 -18.92 -57.49 8.29
CA THR A 504 -19.79 -58.62 7.93
C THR A 504 -21.23 -58.46 8.44
N ALA A 505 -22.17 -59.21 7.84
CA ALA A 505 -23.57 -59.23 8.29
C ALA A 505 -23.74 -59.86 9.69
N ALA A 506 -22.80 -60.71 10.12
CA ALA A 506 -22.79 -61.25 11.48
C ALA A 506 -22.35 -60.20 12.50
N GLU A 507 -21.26 -59.49 12.19
CA GLU A 507 -20.76 -58.37 12.99
C GLU A 507 -21.80 -57.25 13.12
N ARG A 508 -22.45 -56.84 12.03
CA ARG A 508 -23.55 -55.86 12.07
C ARG A 508 -24.63 -56.23 13.08
N ARG A 509 -25.10 -57.48 13.06
CA ARG A 509 -26.12 -57.97 14.01
C ARG A 509 -25.60 -58.02 15.45
N SER A 510 -24.33 -58.39 15.64
CA SER A 510 -23.70 -58.40 16.96
C SER A 510 -23.63 -56.98 17.55
N ILE A 511 -23.18 -56.00 16.76
CA ILE A 511 -23.09 -54.61 17.21
C ILE A 511 -24.47 -54.01 17.47
N ILE A 512 -25.48 -54.30 16.64
CA ILE A 512 -26.88 -53.90 16.94
C ILE A 512 -27.31 -54.45 18.30
N SER A 513 -27.05 -55.73 18.57
CA SER A 513 -27.40 -56.34 19.86
C SER A 513 -26.66 -55.69 21.04
N ILE A 514 -25.38 -55.32 20.87
CA ILE A 514 -24.59 -54.64 21.92
C ILE A 514 -25.18 -53.25 22.22
N ILE A 515 -25.51 -52.49 21.18
CA ILE A 515 -26.11 -51.15 21.30
C ILE A 515 -27.51 -51.26 21.96
N GLU A 516 -28.36 -52.19 21.53
CA GLU A 516 -29.70 -52.39 22.12
C GLU A 516 -29.66 -52.78 23.61
N LYS A 517 -28.63 -53.51 24.04
CA LYS A 517 -28.44 -53.93 25.44
C LYS A 517 -27.68 -52.91 26.29
N THR A 518 -27.28 -51.78 25.73
CA THR A 518 -26.48 -50.77 26.44
C THR A 518 -27.24 -50.23 27.65
N THR A 519 -26.54 -50.15 28.79
CA THR A 519 -27.08 -49.65 30.06
C THR A 519 -26.48 -48.30 30.42
N PHE A 520 -27.30 -47.45 31.05
CA PHE A 520 -26.88 -46.11 31.48
C PHE A 520 -26.75 -46.05 32.99
N TYR A 521 -25.70 -45.40 33.46
CA TYR A 521 -25.37 -45.25 34.86
C TYR A 521 -25.08 -43.79 35.17
N GLN A 522 -25.56 -43.30 36.31
CA GLN A 522 -25.34 -41.94 36.77
C GLN A 522 -24.27 -41.92 37.86
N THR A 523 -23.25 -41.09 37.66
CA THR A 523 -22.17 -40.85 38.64
C THR A 523 -21.39 -39.58 38.31
N ASP A 524 -20.87 -38.87 39.31
CA ASP A 524 -19.93 -37.75 39.12
C ASP A 524 -18.47 -38.18 39.29
N ASP A 525 -18.24 -39.44 39.68
CA ASP A 525 -16.92 -40.02 39.97
C ASP A 525 -16.23 -40.51 38.67
N MET A 526 -16.36 -39.72 37.59
CA MET A 526 -15.75 -39.99 36.29
C MET A 526 -14.60 -39.02 36.06
N PHE A 527 -13.45 -39.54 35.64
CA PHE A 527 -12.26 -38.76 35.44
C PHE A 527 -11.61 -39.07 34.09
N LEU A 528 -10.81 -38.13 33.59
CA LEU A 528 -9.96 -38.23 32.41
C LEU A 528 -8.50 -38.18 32.86
N GLN A 529 -7.72 -39.05 32.24
CA GLN A 529 -6.28 -38.96 32.16
C GLN A 529 -5.92 -38.51 30.73
N LEU A 530 -5.18 -37.42 30.63
CA LEU A 530 -4.61 -36.93 29.38
C LEU A 530 -3.13 -37.29 29.34
N ALA A 531 -2.69 -37.90 28.25
CA ALA A 531 -1.29 -38.23 28.02
C ALA A 531 -0.81 -37.57 26.72
N LEU A 532 0.18 -36.69 26.84
CA LEU A 532 0.85 -36.07 25.70
C LEU A 532 2.18 -36.77 25.48
N SER A 533 2.30 -37.49 24.36
CA SER A 533 3.57 -38.05 23.92
C SER A 533 4.37 -36.98 23.18
N THR A 534 5.58 -36.69 23.67
CA THR A 534 6.53 -35.82 22.94
C THR A 534 7.59 -36.68 22.25
N ASN A 535 8.13 -36.20 21.13
CA ASN A 535 9.17 -36.83 20.33
C ASN A 535 10.47 -37.07 21.12
N ASN A 536 10.70 -36.38 22.24
CA ASN A 536 11.84 -36.64 23.13
C ASN A 536 11.61 -37.83 24.10
N ASN A 537 10.68 -38.74 23.81
CA ASN A 537 10.34 -39.91 24.63
C ASN A 537 9.79 -39.59 26.04
N GLY A 538 9.42 -38.34 26.30
CA GLY A 538 8.73 -37.93 27.52
C GLY A 538 7.22 -38.03 27.34
N VAL A 539 6.53 -38.68 28.27
CA VAL A 539 5.06 -38.63 28.35
C VAL A 539 4.69 -37.70 29.49
N SER A 540 4.04 -36.59 29.17
CA SER A 540 3.43 -35.72 30.18
C SER A 540 2.01 -36.17 30.43
N THR A 541 1.68 -36.47 31.69
CA THR A 541 0.33 -36.91 32.07
C THR A 541 -0.32 -35.91 33.00
N VAL A 542 -1.59 -35.63 32.73
CA VAL A 542 -2.49 -34.89 33.62
C VAL A 542 -3.61 -35.84 33.97
N ASP A 543 -3.88 -36.00 35.25
CA ASP A 543 -4.81 -37.01 35.75
C ASP A 543 -5.91 -36.38 36.61
N LYS A 544 -6.96 -37.16 36.90
CA LYS A 544 -8.10 -36.73 37.73
C LYS A 544 -8.83 -35.49 37.19
N ILE A 545 -8.88 -35.31 35.88
CA ILE A 545 -9.67 -34.23 35.26
C ILE A 545 -11.15 -34.67 35.23
N PRO A 546 -12.12 -33.89 35.73
CA PRO A 546 -13.52 -34.29 35.71
C PRO A 546 -14.01 -34.63 34.28
N SER A 547 -14.55 -35.84 34.11
CA SER A 547 -15.17 -36.28 32.85
C SER A 547 -16.68 -36.09 32.89
N GLN A 548 -17.27 -35.95 31.70
CA GLN A 548 -18.73 -35.91 31.52
C GLN A 548 -19.26 -37.20 30.87
N LEU A 549 -18.40 -38.19 30.63
CA LEU A 549 -18.75 -39.45 30.01
C LEU A 549 -17.66 -40.49 30.28
N HIS A 550 -18.07 -41.71 30.62
CA HIS A 550 -17.22 -42.88 30.53
C HIS A 550 -17.99 -44.00 29.80
N ILE A 551 -17.34 -44.73 28.90
CA ILE A 551 -17.91 -45.90 28.24
C ILE A 551 -17.04 -47.10 28.57
N GLU A 552 -17.64 -48.11 29.17
CA GLU A 552 -17.01 -49.40 29.47
C GLU A 552 -17.60 -50.45 28.52
N GLU A 553 -16.75 -51.09 27.72
CA GLU A 553 -17.15 -52.17 26.83
C GLU A 553 -17.18 -53.50 27.59
N CYS A 554 -18.37 -54.12 27.67
CA CYS A 554 -18.53 -55.49 28.15
C CYS A 554 -18.67 -56.45 26.96
N SER A 555 -18.61 -57.76 27.20
CA SER A 555 -18.64 -58.77 26.14
C SER A 555 -19.94 -58.79 25.32
N ASP A 556 -21.06 -58.32 25.88
CA ASP A 556 -22.38 -58.37 25.23
C ASP A 556 -23.19 -57.06 25.27
N HIS A 557 -22.67 -56.01 25.89
CA HIS A 557 -23.31 -54.68 26.00
C HIS A 557 -22.27 -53.58 26.30
N LEU A 558 -22.68 -52.32 26.22
CA LEU A 558 -21.91 -51.19 26.74
C LEU A 558 -22.50 -50.72 28.07
N LYS A 559 -21.65 -50.31 29.00
CA LYS A 559 -22.07 -49.49 30.15
C LYS A 559 -21.65 -48.06 29.88
N ILE A 560 -22.61 -47.15 29.89
CA ILE A 560 -22.38 -45.72 29.67
C ILE A 560 -22.63 -44.99 30.98
N TYR A 561 -21.60 -44.32 31.48
CA TYR A 561 -21.66 -43.52 32.69
C TYR A 561 -21.82 -42.04 32.32
N ILE A 562 -22.81 -41.37 32.91
CA ILE A 562 -23.19 -39.98 32.65
C ILE A 562 -23.24 -39.18 33.97
N PRO A 563 -23.06 -37.85 33.91
CA PRO A 563 -23.00 -37.01 35.13
C PRO A 563 -24.38 -36.84 35.77
N HIS A 564 -24.39 -36.34 37.01
CA HIS A 564 -25.62 -35.86 37.65
C HIS A 564 -26.10 -34.53 37.07
N GLY A 565 -27.42 -34.34 37.12
CA GLY A 565 -28.07 -33.08 36.74
C GLY A 565 -28.51 -33.04 35.27
N GLU A 566 -29.73 -32.57 35.07
CA GLU A 566 -30.41 -32.56 33.77
C GLU A 566 -29.60 -31.85 32.67
N VAL A 567 -29.03 -30.68 32.98
CA VAL A 567 -28.24 -29.89 32.02
C VAL A 567 -26.95 -30.60 31.60
N ALA A 568 -26.24 -31.23 32.55
CA ALA A 568 -25.00 -31.94 32.26
C ALA A 568 -25.26 -33.21 31.44
N GLN A 569 -26.37 -33.90 31.74
CA GLN A 569 -26.83 -35.04 30.95
C GLN A 569 -27.24 -34.62 29.54
N GLU A 570 -28.04 -33.58 29.39
CA GLU A 570 -28.43 -33.05 28.07
C GLU A 570 -27.20 -32.71 27.23
N PHE A 571 -26.21 -32.01 27.82
CA PHE A 571 -24.95 -31.73 27.14
C PHE A 571 -24.17 -33.01 26.78
N CYS A 572 -24.10 -33.98 27.69
CA CYS A 572 -23.44 -35.26 27.45
C CYS A 572 -24.07 -36.00 26.26
N PHE A 573 -25.39 -36.16 26.25
CA PHE A 573 -26.14 -36.81 25.17
C PHE A 573 -26.06 -36.06 23.84
N ALA A 574 -26.03 -34.72 23.87
CA ALA A 574 -25.98 -33.90 22.66
C ALA A 574 -24.57 -33.78 22.05
N GLN A 575 -23.51 -33.83 22.87
CA GLN A 575 -22.15 -33.52 22.41
C GLN A 575 -21.13 -34.63 22.65
N LYS A 576 -21.05 -35.18 23.87
CA LYS A 576 -19.97 -36.10 24.28
C LYS A 576 -20.24 -37.53 23.81
N LEU A 577 -21.41 -38.07 24.13
CA LEU A 577 -21.80 -39.43 23.80
C LEU A 577 -21.77 -39.73 22.30
N PRO A 578 -22.28 -38.85 21.41
CA PRO A 578 -22.30 -39.15 19.98
C PRO A 578 -20.90 -39.32 19.41
N ARG A 579 -19.96 -38.44 19.78
CA ARG A 579 -18.56 -38.56 19.34
C ARG A 579 -17.92 -39.82 19.89
N ARG A 580 -18.05 -40.09 21.19
CA ARG A 580 -17.40 -41.25 21.83
C ARG A 580 -17.93 -42.59 21.30
N LEU A 581 -19.22 -42.66 20.94
CA LEU A 581 -19.77 -43.84 20.27
C LEU A 581 -19.27 -44.01 18.84
N VAL A 582 -19.07 -42.91 18.09
CA VAL A 582 -18.41 -43.00 16.78
C VAL A 582 -16.97 -43.47 16.92
N GLU A 583 -16.22 -42.93 17.88
CA GLU A 583 -14.86 -43.41 18.18
C GLU A 583 -14.87 -44.90 18.47
N TRP A 584 -15.70 -45.34 19.41
CA TRP A 584 -15.84 -46.75 19.78
C TRP A 584 -16.18 -47.64 18.58
N ILE A 585 -17.19 -47.28 17.77
CA ILE A 585 -17.60 -48.12 16.65
C ILE A 585 -16.54 -48.15 15.53
N MET A 586 -15.67 -47.14 15.47
CA MET A 586 -14.59 -47.02 14.49
C MET A 586 -13.26 -47.59 15.00
N THR A 587 -13.15 -48.01 16.27
CA THR A 587 -11.98 -48.68 16.83
C THR A 587 -11.84 -50.10 16.28
N GLU A 588 -10.65 -50.45 15.78
CA GLU A 588 -10.36 -51.82 15.35
C GLU A 588 -10.24 -52.75 16.58
N PRO A 589 -11.10 -53.78 16.71
CA PRO A 589 -11.20 -54.59 17.94
C PRO A 589 -9.90 -55.30 18.36
N SER A 590 -9.02 -55.62 17.42
CA SER A 590 -7.81 -56.40 17.68
C SER A 590 -6.60 -55.58 18.11
N SER A 591 -6.55 -54.30 17.77
CA SER A 591 -5.39 -53.43 18.02
C SER A 591 -5.70 -52.22 18.90
N ASP A 592 -6.98 -52.01 19.24
CA ASP A 592 -7.49 -50.83 19.96
C ASP A 592 -7.12 -49.49 19.30
N VAL A 593 -6.76 -49.54 18.01
CA VAL A 593 -6.44 -48.36 17.22
C VAL A 593 -7.74 -47.71 16.79
N ILE A 594 -7.95 -46.48 17.23
CA ILE A 594 -9.07 -45.64 16.83
C ILE A 594 -8.81 -45.17 15.39
N GLY A 595 -9.66 -45.57 14.44
CA GLY A 595 -9.63 -45.01 13.09
C GLY A 595 -9.98 -43.51 13.09
N ARG A 596 -9.62 -42.78 12.04
CA ARG A 596 -9.97 -41.35 11.92
C ARG A 596 -11.48 -41.15 12.11
N VAL A 597 -11.86 -40.34 13.09
CA VAL A 597 -13.26 -39.99 13.37
C VAL A 597 -13.75 -39.03 12.30
N ASP A 598 -14.74 -39.44 11.51
CA ASP A 598 -15.36 -38.59 10.51
C ASP A 598 -16.40 -37.66 11.15
N GLU A 599 -16.25 -36.36 10.97
CA GLU A 599 -17.14 -35.35 11.56
C GLU A 599 -18.57 -35.42 11.01
N VAL A 600 -18.75 -35.90 9.77
CA VAL A 600 -20.08 -36.14 9.20
C VAL A 600 -20.74 -37.31 9.93
N ALA A 601 -20.01 -38.36 10.25
CA ALA A 601 -20.52 -39.48 11.05
C ALA A 601 -20.95 -39.02 12.46
N VAL A 602 -20.14 -38.18 13.11
CA VAL A 602 -20.48 -37.57 14.41
C VAL A 602 -21.75 -36.71 14.29
N GLY A 603 -21.87 -35.91 13.23
CA GLY A 603 -23.06 -35.12 12.95
C GLY A 603 -24.34 -35.96 12.80
N LEU A 604 -24.26 -37.07 12.07
CA LEU A 604 -25.39 -37.99 11.89
C LEU A 604 -25.76 -38.68 13.21
N PHE A 605 -24.79 -39.11 14.02
CA PHE A 605 -25.04 -39.66 15.36
C PHE A 605 -25.79 -38.65 16.24
N LYS A 606 -25.33 -37.39 16.27
CA LYS A 606 -26.01 -36.29 17.00
C LYS A 606 -27.47 -36.12 16.55
N THR A 607 -27.72 -36.18 15.24
CA THR A 607 -29.08 -36.12 14.69
C THR A 607 -29.91 -37.30 15.18
N LEU A 608 -29.40 -38.54 15.12
CA LEU A 608 -30.15 -39.73 15.55
C LEU A 608 -30.53 -39.71 17.04
N PHE A 609 -29.71 -39.10 17.91
CA PHE A 609 -30.03 -38.97 19.33
C PHE A 609 -31.11 -37.93 19.64
N THR A 610 -31.34 -36.96 18.75
CA THR A 610 -32.27 -35.84 18.98
C THR A 610 -33.63 -36.02 18.30
N ILE A 611 -33.70 -36.83 17.24
CA ILE A 611 -34.93 -37.07 16.48
C ILE A 611 -35.80 -38.18 17.08
N ARG A 612 -37.06 -38.23 16.61
CA ARG A 612 -37.96 -39.35 16.87
C ARG A 612 -37.59 -40.57 16.02
N ASP A 613 -37.85 -41.77 16.56
CA ASP A 613 -37.55 -43.04 15.91
C ASP A 613 -38.15 -43.20 14.51
N GLU A 614 -39.34 -42.66 14.25
CA GLU A 614 -39.98 -42.79 12.93
C GLU A 614 -39.30 -41.97 11.82
N LEU A 615 -38.39 -41.07 12.21
CA LEU A 615 -37.63 -40.22 11.29
C LEU A 615 -36.22 -40.74 11.01
N VAL A 616 -35.78 -41.82 11.68
CA VAL A 616 -34.42 -42.37 11.50
C VAL A 616 -34.17 -42.75 10.04
N ASP A 617 -34.98 -43.63 9.45
CA ASP A 617 -34.78 -44.07 8.07
C ASP A 617 -34.94 -42.94 7.04
N PRO A 618 -36.02 -42.10 7.09
CA PRO A 618 -36.15 -40.99 6.16
C PRO A 618 -34.99 -39.98 6.18
N ILE A 619 -34.42 -39.70 7.36
CA ILE A 619 -33.28 -38.79 7.48
C ILE A 619 -32.02 -39.43 6.93
N LEU A 620 -31.75 -40.70 7.25
CA LEU A 620 -30.58 -41.40 6.69
C LEU A 620 -30.65 -41.53 5.17
N ASP A 621 -31.85 -41.75 4.61
CA ASP A 621 -32.08 -41.75 3.16
C ASP A 621 -31.80 -40.38 2.54
N ALA A 622 -32.26 -39.29 3.18
CA ALA A 622 -32.05 -37.92 2.70
C ALA A 622 -30.57 -37.50 2.74
N GLU A 623 -29.81 -37.99 3.71
CA GLU A 623 -28.36 -37.77 3.85
C GLU A 623 -27.53 -38.73 2.95
N GLY A 624 -28.18 -39.54 2.11
CA GLY A 624 -27.51 -40.45 1.17
C GLY A 624 -26.84 -41.67 1.82
N ILE A 625 -27.16 -41.97 3.07
CA ILE A 625 -26.64 -43.14 3.78
C ILE A 625 -27.44 -44.35 3.31
N VAL A 626 -26.85 -45.26 2.53
CA VAL A 626 -27.58 -46.39 1.92
C VAL A 626 -27.92 -47.49 2.94
N MET A 627 -29.02 -48.23 2.71
CA MET A 627 -29.34 -49.44 3.49
C MET A 627 -28.30 -50.54 3.24
N VAL A 628 -27.96 -51.29 4.28
CA VAL A 628 -26.92 -52.33 4.21
C VAL A 628 -27.52 -53.71 4.47
N ASP A 629 -27.12 -54.69 3.67
CA ASP A 629 -27.59 -56.07 3.79
C ASP A 629 -27.36 -56.65 5.19
N GLY A 630 -28.37 -57.33 5.73
CA GLY A 630 -28.33 -57.94 7.06
C GLY A 630 -28.82 -57.05 8.21
N LEU A 631 -29.38 -55.88 7.92
CA LEU A 631 -30.09 -55.02 8.89
C LEU A 631 -31.61 -55.27 8.94
N ASP A 632 -32.16 -56.03 7.99
CA ASP A 632 -33.58 -56.38 7.92
C ASP A 632 -33.92 -57.59 8.79
N SER A 633 -34.76 -57.37 9.79
CA SER A 633 -35.47 -58.42 10.54
C SER A 633 -36.97 -58.22 10.43
N SER A 634 -37.53 -58.41 9.22
CA SER A 634 -38.96 -58.67 9.07
C SER A 634 -39.27 -59.53 7.84
N VAL A 635 -39.03 -60.83 7.95
CA VAL A 635 -39.82 -61.84 7.21
C VAL A 635 -40.51 -62.71 8.25
N THR A 636 -41.63 -62.22 8.78
CA THR A 636 -42.62 -63.09 9.41
C THR A 636 -43.39 -63.81 8.32
N ASP A 637 -43.35 -65.14 8.38
CA ASP A 637 -44.25 -66.13 7.81
C ASP A 637 -45.49 -65.61 7.08
N ARG A 638 -45.57 -65.90 5.78
CA ARG A 638 -46.85 -66.13 5.09
C ARG A 638 -46.73 -67.34 4.18
N SER A 639 -47.00 -68.51 4.76
CA SER A 639 -47.31 -69.73 4.03
C SER A 639 -48.76 -69.71 3.50
N SER A 640 -48.89 -70.07 2.21
CA SER A 640 -50.03 -70.73 1.55
C SER A 640 -51.42 -70.05 1.38
N SER A 641 -51.61 -69.45 0.18
CA SER A 641 -52.69 -69.65 -0.85
C SER A 641 -54.21 -69.61 -0.51
N PRO A 642 -55.14 -69.38 -1.50
CA PRO A 642 -55.14 -68.48 -2.66
C PRO A 642 -56.47 -67.67 -2.86
N ARG A 643 -56.40 -66.62 -3.70
CA ARG A 643 -57.44 -65.95 -4.53
C ARG A 643 -58.88 -65.80 -3.99
N GLN A 644 -59.37 -64.55 -3.95
CA GLN A 644 -60.44 -64.10 -4.85
C GLN A 644 -60.48 -62.57 -5.00
N ILE A 645 -60.77 -62.16 -6.23
CA ILE A 645 -60.96 -60.80 -6.72
C ILE A 645 -62.39 -60.38 -6.38
N GLU A 646 -62.62 -59.18 -5.82
CA GLU A 646 -63.72 -58.31 -6.27
C GLU A 646 -63.61 -56.85 -5.75
N SER A 647 -63.51 -55.94 -6.72
CA SER A 647 -64.01 -54.56 -6.82
C SER A 647 -63.97 -53.55 -5.65
N LYS A 648 -63.21 -52.46 -5.88
CA LYS A 648 -63.36 -51.08 -5.36
C LYS A 648 -64.74 -50.46 -5.72
N PRO A 649 -65.29 -49.47 -4.96
CA PRO A 649 -64.79 -48.07 -4.88
C PRO A 649 -64.80 -47.48 -3.45
N VAL A 650 -63.77 -46.74 -2.97
CA VAL A 650 -63.37 -45.33 -3.21
C VAL A 650 -64.39 -44.26 -2.75
N ALA A 651 -64.03 -43.66 -1.61
CA ALA A 651 -64.02 -42.23 -1.25
C ALA A 651 -65.22 -41.55 -0.55
N SER A 652 -64.88 -41.08 0.66
CA SER A 652 -64.87 -39.67 1.10
C SER A 652 -65.88 -39.27 2.19
N GLY A 653 -65.35 -38.81 3.34
CA GLY A 653 -66.11 -38.26 4.45
C GLY A 653 -65.24 -37.51 5.46
N ASN A 654 -65.07 -36.20 5.24
CA ASN A 654 -64.91 -35.06 6.16
C ASN A 654 -64.34 -35.16 7.61
N ARG A 655 -63.33 -34.30 7.85
CA ARG A 655 -63.14 -33.28 8.94
C ARG A 655 -63.82 -33.45 10.32
N ARG A 656 -63.04 -33.27 11.41
CA ARG A 656 -62.99 -32.09 12.35
C ARG A 656 -62.21 -32.42 13.66
N ILE A 657 -61.20 -31.63 14.04
CA ILE A 657 -61.11 -30.63 15.15
C ILE A 657 -61.17 -31.21 16.59
N LEU A 658 -60.17 -30.90 17.45
CA LEU A 658 -60.34 -30.16 18.72
C LEU A 658 -59.01 -29.81 19.43
N ILE A 659 -59.01 -28.59 19.96
CA ILE A 659 -57.99 -27.88 20.75
C ILE A 659 -58.09 -28.32 22.23
N PRO A 660 -57.09 -28.05 23.07
CA PRO A 660 -57.42 -27.34 24.32
C PRO A 660 -56.56 -26.11 24.60
N THR A 661 -57.21 -25.18 25.28
CA THR A 661 -56.88 -23.79 25.56
C THR A 661 -56.02 -23.60 26.82
N GLY A 662 -55.23 -22.53 26.83
CA GLY A 662 -54.76 -21.85 28.05
C GLY A 662 -54.32 -20.41 27.77
N LYS A 663 -55.13 -19.43 28.17
CA LYS A 663 -54.92 -17.95 28.08
C LYS A 663 -53.70 -17.56 28.94
N ARG A 664 -52.70 -16.78 28.50
CA ARG A 664 -52.60 -15.36 28.09
C ARG A 664 -53.06 -14.33 29.14
N SER A 665 -52.09 -13.54 29.63
CA SER A 665 -52.27 -12.14 30.03
C SER A 665 -51.37 -11.25 29.16
N ARG A 666 -51.94 -10.14 28.71
CA ARG A 666 -51.43 -9.16 27.73
C ARG A 666 -50.71 -8.01 28.45
N ALA A 667 -49.70 -7.43 27.80
CA ALA A 667 -49.54 -5.98 27.72
C ALA A 667 -48.87 -5.60 26.39
N ASN A 668 -49.40 -4.56 25.75
CA ASN A 668 -49.04 -4.01 24.45
C ASN A 668 -47.78 -3.12 24.50
N SER A 669 -47.05 -3.05 23.38
CA SER A 669 -46.66 -1.76 22.79
C SER A 669 -46.39 -1.92 21.28
N ASN A 670 -46.92 -0.98 20.50
CA ASN A 670 -46.76 -0.85 19.05
C ASN A 670 -45.48 -0.07 18.71
N SER A 671 -44.93 -0.31 17.52
CA SER A 671 -44.16 0.71 16.76
C SER A 671 -44.33 0.45 15.25
N PRO A 672 -44.48 1.50 14.42
CA PRO A 672 -44.83 1.35 13.01
C PRO A 672 -43.62 1.38 12.06
N SER A 673 -43.84 0.73 10.92
CA SER A 673 -43.04 0.71 9.69
C SER A 673 -43.03 2.06 8.96
N THR A 674 -41.90 2.40 8.34
CA THR A 674 -41.90 3.11 7.04
C THR A 674 -40.55 2.91 6.32
N ARG A 675 -40.62 2.45 5.07
CA ARG A 675 -39.63 2.60 3.99
C ARG A 675 -40.14 3.71 3.06
N PRO A 676 -39.27 4.38 2.27
CA PRO A 676 -39.33 4.11 0.83
C PRO A 676 -37.99 4.21 0.06
N SER A 677 -38.10 3.82 -1.21
CA SER A 677 -37.16 3.56 -2.31
C SER A 677 -36.59 4.78 -3.07
N SER A 678 -35.46 4.62 -3.77
CA SER A 678 -35.32 4.65 -5.26
C SER A 678 -33.83 4.67 -5.72
N VAL A 679 -33.38 3.71 -6.55
CA VAL A 679 -33.06 3.81 -8.01
C VAL A 679 -31.84 4.66 -8.37
N ASP A 680 -30.76 4.03 -8.87
CA ASP A 680 -30.13 4.46 -10.14
C ASP A 680 -29.30 3.34 -10.81
N SER A 681 -29.22 3.41 -12.14
CA SER A 681 -28.87 2.31 -13.06
C SER A 681 -27.59 2.58 -13.84
N THR A 682 -26.77 1.56 -14.15
CA THR A 682 -25.78 1.59 -15.24
C THR A 682 -25.55 0.19 -15.87
N PRO A 683 -25.09 0.11 -17.14
CA PRO A 683 -25.54 -0.93 -18.08
C PRO A 683 -24.54 -2.09 -18.36
N LEU A 684 -25.12 -3.14 -18.92
CA LEU A 684 -24.52 -4.41 -19.37
C LEU A 684 -23.47 -4.26 -20.49
N GLY A 685 -22.30 -4.88 -20.27
CA GLY A 685 -21.32 -5.28 -21.28
C GLY A 685 -21.33 -6.80 -21.50
N LYS A 686 -21.52 -7.21 -22.75
CA LYS A 686 -21.70 -8.58 -23.26
C LYS A 686 -20.50 -9.50 -22.97
N ARG A 687 -20.75 -10.74 -22.52
CA ARG A 687 -19.83 -11.87 -22.73
C ARG A 687 -20.54 -13.10 -23.30
N SER A 688 -19.82 -13.68 -24.25
CA SER A 688 -20.20 -14.73 -25.18
C SER A 688 -20.42 -16.09 -24.52
N ARG A 689 -21.39 -16.84 -25.05
CA ARG A 689 -21.57 -18.28 -24.85
C ARG A 689 -20.50 -19.05 -25.63
N ALA A 690 -19.83 -20.00 -24.99
CA ALA A 690 -19.27 -21.18 -25.64
C ALA A 690 -19.55 -22.41 -24.76
N ASN A 691 -20.16 -23.42 -25.40
CA ASN A 691 -20.56 -24.69 -24.81
C ASN A 691 -19.39 -25.70 -24.78
N SER A 692 -19.44 -26.56 -23.75
CA SER A 692 -19.13 -28.00 -23.74
C SER A 692 -17.76 -28.48 -24.21
N THR A 693 -16.99 -29.12 -23.32
CA THR A 693 -16.77 -30.58 -23.30
C THR A 693 -15.85 -30.97 -22.14
N VAL A 694 -16.38 -31.62 -21.10
CA VAL A 694 -15.57 -32.30 -20.07
C VAL A 694 -15.44 -33.76 -20.49
N ARG A 695 -14.24 -34.15 -20.92
CA ARG A 695 -13.82 -35.55 -21.00
C ARG A 695 -13.22 -35.92 -19.64
N GLY A 696 -13.70 -37.03 -19.09
CA GLY A 696 -13.12 -37.65 -17.91
C GLY A 696 -11.70 -38.16 -18.17
N LEU A 697 -10.84 -37.97 -17.17
CA LEU A 697 -9.61 -38.71 -16.98
C LEU A 697 -9.60 -39.19 -15.52
N GLY A 698 -9.30 -40.47 -15.35
CA GLY A 698 -9.45 -41.23 -14.11
C GLY A 698 -8.47 -40.86 -13.00
N PRO A 699 -8.58 -41.53 -11.84
CA PRO A 699 -7.76 -41.23 -10.67
C PRO A 699 -6.30 -41.61 -10.93
N VAL A 700 -5.41 -40.68 -10.59
CA VAL A 700 -3.96 -40.82 -10.57
C VAL A 700 -3.58 -41.40 -9.20
N ASP A 701 -2.84 -42.51 -9.22
CA ASP A 701 -2.26 -43.13 -8.02
C ASP A 701 -1.25 -42.19 -7.35
N LEU A 702 -1.47 -41.90 -6.07
CA LEU A 702 -0.51 -41.26 -5.17
C LEU A 702 0.14 -42.32 -4.27
N PRO A 703 1.47 -42.29 -4.04
CA PRO A 703 2.15 -43.27 -3.20
C PRO A 703 1.94 -43.00 -1.71
N SER A 704 1.70 -44.06 -0.95
CA SER A 704 1.55 -44.07 0.51
C SER A 704 2.81 -43.59 1.26
N PRO A 705 2.69 -42.77 2.32
CA PRO A 705 3.78 -42.54 3.27
C PRO A 705 3.92 -43.74 4.21
N GLY A 706 5.15 -44.22 4.40
CA GLY A 706 5.48 -45.32 5.31
C GLY A 706 5.26 -44.91 6.77
N TYR A 707 4.44 -45.68 7.48
CA TYR A 707 4.25 -45.61 8.92
C TYR A 707 5.33 -46.45 9.62
N VAL A 708 6.00 -45.84 10.61
CA VAL A 708 6.88 -46.54 11.56
C VAL A 708 6.03 -47.00 12.73
N GLU A 709 6.08 -48.29 13.01
CA GLU A 709 5.34 -49.00 14.05
C GLU A 709 6.03 -48.79 15.41
N ALA A 710 5.35 -48.14 16.36
CA ALA A 710 5.78 -48.07 17.75
C ALA A 710 4.78 -48.86 18.61
N THR A 711 5.17 -50.06 19.02
CA THR A 711 4.39 -50.94 19.90
C THR A 711 4.63 -50.53 21.36
N LEU A 712 3.60 -50.04 22.05
CA LEU A 712 3.61 -49.87 23.51
C LEU A 712 2.82 -51.01 24.15
N GLN A 713 3.54 -51.95 24.77
CA GLN A 713 2.96 -52.94 25.67
C GLN A 713 2.76 -52.30 27.05
N LEU A 714 1.52 -52.18 27.50
CA LEU A 714 1.19 -51.87 28.89
C LEU A 714 0.96 -53.18 29.64
N GLU A 715 1.91 -53.55 30.51
CA GLU A 715 1.77 -54.66 31.45
C GLU A 715 0.83 -54.27 32.60
N THR A 716 -0.26 -55.01 32.75
CA THR A 716 -1.15 -55.03 33.92
C THR A 716 -0.41 -55.52 35.16
N LEU A 717 -0.18 -54.64 36.14
CA LEU A 717 0.25 -55.01 37.49
C LEU A 717 -0.97 -55.45 38.33
N GLN A 718 -1.06 -56.75 38.59
CA GLN A 718 -1.91 -57.31 39.64
C GLN A 718 -1.28 -57.01 41.01
N ILE A 719 -2.04 -56.34 41.88
CA ILE A 719 -1.74 -56.26 43.31
C ILE A 719 -2.78 -57.11 44.03
N SER A 720 -2.33 -58.21 44.62
CA SER A 720 -3.07 -58.93 45.67
C SER A 720 -2.09 -59.38 46.77
N GLU A 721 -2.34 -58.82 47.96
CA GLU A 721 -2.17 -59.40 49.29
C GLU A 721 -0.78 -59.88 49.76
N LEU A 722 -0.27 -59.22 50.80
CA LEU A 722 0.44 -59.87 51.91
C LEU A 722 0.16 -59.08 53.21
N GLU A 723 -0.92 -59.43 53.88
CA GLU A 723 -1.03 -59.31 55.33
C GLU A 723 -0.18 -60.41 55.96
N SER A 724 0.90 -60.05 56.67
CA SER A 724 1.33 -60.71 57.92
C SER A 724 2.60 -60.07 58.48
N ASN A 725 2.49 -59.61 59.73
CA ASN A 725 3.45 -59.01 60.66
C ASN A 725 3.63 -57.49 60.62
#